data_AF-A0A9Y6SLZ2-F1
#
_entry.id   AF-A0A9Y6SLZ2-F1
#
_cell.length_a   1.000
_cell.length_b   1.000
_cell.length_c   1.000
_cell.angle_alpha   90.00
_cell.angle_beta   90.00
_cell.angle_gamma   90.00
#
_symmetry.space_group_name_H-M   'P 1'
#
loop_
_entity.id
_entity.type
_entity.pdbx_description
1 polymer ?
#
loop_
_entity_poly.entity_id
_entity_poly.type
_entity_poly.pdbx_seq_one_letter_code
_entity_poly.pdbx_strand_id
1 'polypeptide(L)'
;MVVPMLNKQLTSTNIGNSLLAKAGNVLKLKFDSVLASCALAPGDVQLVDAPPSLGCSKIFFIECLPWDGVRGRSAQALGNGLKKCLELCVQQNLGSVAIPIIGPGVILKYPLREAIQVLTDIIHQFGLSASSGSLTNIHIVIKPGYPDSEECYHDVYKQLSLNMNQGGQAIFRSLTSDLDDIIMTVGNGVKLHVVFGDITNETTDVVVNTTNFKSFDLDGVCKDILTVAGPEVETKLKAAKVNRGQIFETQSGSFPCKTILHVHGKQDEVLIEQLVCGIICYCEIHKYNSVAIPAMCAGAGGLDPAIVAGAILRGIKSSASIMTSLTDIRLILIKIDVFLTFKEEAMQMYSPAVINRVLPVLPVLPVQVQQQQPPHSVSAYLSSLQISSTIQQSVFTFLGLSKKDVDDAMEKLKHQYHTQCSSKTFSKEELEPLDQDDMMELKELVESEGLFMQTDQSGALTVSGLKGGVTRVMQKMNQCQLMGLANEVRVREEEELYHRVVWCILAHNGNWERLPRTANHQLENNELTKGITDAQGLVWEVNLQMMVATQQLNRQTTKLKRLENLTDFTFPLYWDSMAASENMTVIPLESSSAEYRTVKEAFKRTVTKTVMKIERLQNVHLRRAYEAQKKLISDKNAQEGGAGEKLLYHGTTQDNCDSIMKTGFNRRFAGQNATSYGRGTYFAVKASYSAHPTYSKPAADGSQLMFVARVLTGVYTLGQKDMMVPPPRDPQQLHDRYDSVVDRMYNPSMYVVFHDNQAYPDYLITFKGE
;
A
#
# COMPACT_ATOMS: atom_id res chain seq x y z
N MET A 1 -26.33 -9.82 3.04
CA MET A 1 -25.07 -9.35 3.67
C MET A 1 -24.21 -10.56 3.99
N VAL A 2 -22.90 -10.49 3.75
CA VAL A 2 -21.96 -11.60 4.01
C VAL A 2 -21.20 -11.35 5.32
N VAL A 3 -21.04 -12.39 6.13
CA VAL A 3 -20.47 -12.32 7.48
C VAL A 3 -19.51 -13.49 7.70
N PRO A 4 -18.24 -13.24 8.06
CA PRO A 4 -17.33 -14.32 8.43
C PRO A 4 -17.61 -14.81 9.85
N MET A 5 -17.53 -16.12 10.06
CA MET A 5 -17.55 -16.77 11.36
C MET A 5 -16.45 -17.85 11.45
N LEU A 6 -16.11 -18.25 12.67
CA LEU A 6 -15.23 -19.37 12.97
C LEU A 6 -15.90 -20.26 14.01
N ASN A 7 -15.66 -21.57 13.88
CA ASN A 7 -16.13 -22.60 14.78
C ASN A 7 -17.65 -22.54 15.00
N LYS A 8 -18.40 -22.16 13.96
CA LYS A 8 -19.86 -21.99 14.00
C LYS A 8 -20.35 -21.01 15.06
N GLN A 9 -19.54 -20.01 15.42
CA GLN A 9 -19.91 -19.00 16.41
C GLN A 9 -20.26 -17.67 15.76
N LEU A 10 -21.50 -17.21 15.97
CA LEU A 10 -21.99 -15.91 15.50
C LEU A 10 -21.06 -14.74 15.90
N THR A 11 -20.51 -14.79 17.11
CA THR A 11 -19.75 -13.71 17.74
C THR A 11 -18.24 -13.86 17.60
N SER A 12 -17.76 -14.78 16.77
CA SER A 12 -16.32 -15.01 16.58
C SER A 12 -15.61 -13.88 15.84
N THR A 13 -16.35 -12.97 15.21
CA THR A 13 -15.81 -11.82 14.49
C THR A 13 -16.47 -10.53 14.94
N ASN A 14 -15.78 -9.39 14.79
CA ASN A 14 -16.33 -8.08 15.12
C ASN A 14 -17.59 -7.74 14.31
N ILE A 15 -17.68 -8.24 13.08
CA ILE A 15 -18.86 -8.09 12.22
C ILE A 15 -20.05 -8.83 12.86
N GLY A 16 -19.86 -10.11 13.20
CA GLY A 16 -20.88 -10.90 13.87
C GLY A 16 -21.33 -10.34 15.22
N ASN A 17 -20.38 -9.83 16.02
CA ASN A 17 -20.67 -9.12 17.27
C ASN A 17 -21.51 -7.85 17.06
N SER A 18 -21.14 -7.03 16.07
CA SER A 18 -21.86 -5.79 15.76
C SER A 18 -23.30 -6.08 15.29
N LEU A 19 -23.49 -7.16 14.53
CA LEU A 19 -24.81 -7.59 14.09
C LEU A 19 -25.66 -8.11 15.24
N LEU A 20 -25.09 -8.90 16.14
CA LEU A 20 -25.80 -9.35 17.34
C LEU A 20 -26.21 -8.16 18.22
N ALA A 21 -25.32 -7.17 18.40
CA ALA A 21 -25.61 -5.97 19.16
C ALA A 21 -26.78 -5.17 18.55
N LYS A 22 -26.85 -5.06 17.22
CA LYS A 22 -27.92 -4.32 16.52
C LYS A 22 -29.23 -5.11 16.43
N ALA A 23 -29.16 -6.42 16.20
CA ALA A 23 -30.32 -7.27 15.96
C ALA A 23 -30.90 -7.90 17.24
N GLY A 24 -30.12 -7.94 18.31
CA GLY A 24 -30.48 -8.59 19.57
C GLY A 24 -30.66 -10.11 19.45
N ASN A 25 -31.29 -10.69 20.47
CA ASN A 25 -31.43 -12.15 20.61
C ASN A 25 -32.23 -12.83 19.49
N VAL A 26 -33.05 -12.09 18.74
CA VAL A 26 -33.82 -12.64 17.61
C VAL A 26 -32.91 -13.23 16.55
N LEU A 27 -31.78 -12.56 16.23
CA LEU A 27 -30.81 -13.08 15.28
C LEU A 27 -30.13 -14.34 15.82
N LYS A 28 -29.74 -14.32 17.10
CA LYS A 28 -29.08 -15.46 17.75
C LYS A 28 -29.95 -16.72 17.71
N LEU A 29 -31.23 -16.62 18.07
CA LEU A 29 -32.16 -17.75 18.03
C LEU A 29 -32.30 -18.34 16.62
N LYS A 30 -32.41 -17.49 15.59
CA LYS A 30 -32.47 -17.95 14.20
C LYS A 30 -31.17 -18.63 13.75
N PHE A 31 -30.02 -18.06 14.11
CA PHE A 31 -28.71 -18.62 13.81
C PHE A 31 -28.51 -19.99 14.47
N ASP A 32 -28.79 -20.09 15.78
CA ASP A 32 -28.66 -21.33 16.55
C ASP A 32 -29.60 -22.43 16.00
N SER A 33 -30.82 -22.06 15.60
CA SER A 33 -31.78 -22.99 15.00
C SER A 33 -31.31 -23.56 13.67
N VAL A 34 -30.61 -22.77 12.84
CA VAL A 34 -30.08 -23.23 11.54
C VAL A 34 -28.85 -24.13 11.73
N LEU A 35 -28.06 -23.90 12.78
CA LEU A 35 -26.85 -24.66 13.05
C LEU A 35 -27.05 -25.96 13.84
N ALA A 36 -28.15 -26.10 14.56
CA ALA A 36 -28.45 -27.28 15.39
C ALA A 36 -28.44 -28.61 14.61
N SER A 37 -28.59 -28.56 13.28
CA SER A 37 -28.66 -29.74 12.41
C SER A 37 -27.53 -29.85 11.36
N CYS A 38 -26.46 -29.03 11.43
CA CYS A 38 -25.50 -28.93 10.33
C CYS A 38 -24.02 -29.15 10.75
N ALA A 39 -23.36 -30.10 10.08
CA ALA A 39 -21.89 -30.14 10.03
C ALA A 39 -21.40 -29.10 9.01
N LEU A 40 -20.52 -28.18 9.44
CA LEU A 40 -19.94 -27.18 8.55
C LEU A 40 -18.47 -27.47 8.37
N ALA A 41 -18.03 -27.49 7.11
CA ALA A 41 -16.64 -27.44 6.75
C ALA A 41 -16.22 -26.00 6.42
N PRO A 42 -14.92 -25.67 6.50
CA PRO A 42 -14.40 -24.42 5.98
C PRO A 42 -14.84 -24.13 4.54
N GLY A 43 -15.34 -22.91 4.32
CA GLY A 43 -15.91 -22.45 3.06
C GLY A 43 -17.41 -22.72 2.90
N ASP A 44 -18.05 -23.42 3.84
CA ASP A 44 -19.50 -23.55 3.84
C ASP A 44 -20.19 -22.23 4.21
N VAL A 45 -21.37 -22.04 3.62
CA VAL A 45 -22.21 -20.86 3.80
C VAL A 45 -23.54 -21.25 4.40
N GLN A 46 -23.93 -20.59 5.49
CA GLN A 46 -25.24 -20.71 6.11
C GLN A 46 -26.08 -19.47 5.88
N LEU A 47 -27.30 -19.68 5.36
CA LEU A 47 -28.26 -18.63 5.07
C LEU A 47 -29.21 -18.46 6.24
N VAL A 48 -29.31 -17.24 6.78
CA VAL A 48 -30.19 -16.89 7.90
C VAL A 48 -31.08 -15.70 7.52
N ASP A 49 -32.36 -15.78 7.88
CA ASP A 49 -33.29 -14.66 7.72
C ASP A 49 -32.95 -13.51 8.66
N ALA A 50 -32.64 -12.35 8.08
CA ALA A 50 -32.32 -11.15 8.85
C ALA A 50 -33.59 -10.59 9.53
N PRO A 51 -33.51 -10.12 10.78
CA PRO A 51 -34.59 -9.35 11.38
C PRO A 51 -34.71 -7.97 10.72
N PRO A 52 -35.92 -7.36 10.72
CA PRO A 52 -36.16 -6.05 10.09
C PRO A 52 -35.23 -4.93 10.57
N SER A 53 -34.75 -5.01 11.82
CA SER A 53 -33.83 -4.03 12.43
C SER A 53 -32.47 -3.90 11.73
N LEU A 54 -32.08 -4.87 10.91
CA LEU A 54 -30.81 -4.83 10.19
C LEU A 54 -30.89 -4.15 8.82
N GLY A 55 -32.09 -3.92 8.28
CA GLY A 55 -32.26 -3.29 6.96
C GLY A 55 -31.82 -4.17 5.77
N CYS A 56 -31.59 -5.46 5.99
CA CYS A 56 -31.38 -6.45 4.93
C CYS A 56 -32.35 -7.62 5.10
N SER A 57 -32.54 -8.43 4.06
CA SER A 57 -33.45 -9.58 4.09
C SER A 57 -32.77 -10.88 4.54
N LYS A 58 -31.50 -11.06 4.19
CA LYS A 58 -30.74 -12.30 4.37
C LYS A 58 -29.30 -12.05 4.81
N ILE A 59 -28.77 -12.97 5.63
CA ILE A 59 -27.38 -12.99 6.08
C ILE A 59 -26.74 -14.30 5.64
N PHE A 60 -25.57 -14.21 5.01
CA PHE A 60 -24.74 -15.35 4.62
C PHE A 60 -23.56 -15.46 5.58
N PHE A 61 -23.55 -16.49 6.41
CA PHE A 61 -22.46 -16.77 7.33
C PHE A 61 -21.47 -17.74 6.68
N ILE A 62 -20.24 -17.29 6.44
CA ILE A 62 -19.15 -18.11 5.89
C ILE A 62 -18.35 -18.70 7.05
N GLU A 63 -18.23 -20.02 7.13
CA GLU A 63 -17.29 -20.68 8.03
C GLU A 63 -15.86 -20.55 7.49
N CYS A 64 -15.04 -19.72 8.13
CA CYS A 64 -13.71 -19.35 7.64
C CYS A 64 -12.60 -20.12 8.38
N LEU A 65 -11.41 -20.19 7.75
CA LEU A 65 -10.17 -20.63 8.38
C LEU A 65 -9.22 -19.45 8.60
N PRO A 66 -8.48 -19.40 9.72
CA PRO A 66 -7.32 -18.54 9.86
C PRO A 66 -6.29 -18.81 8.76
N TRP A 67 -5.53 -17.79 8.41
CA TRP A 67 -4.49 -17.82 7.40
C TRP A 67 -3.45 -18.89 7.70
N ASP A 68 -3.27 -19.81 6.75
CA ASP A 68 -2.33 -20.93 6.83
C ASP A 68 -1.23 -20.88 5.75
N GLY A 69 -1.06 -19.71 5.10
CA GLY A 69 -0.05 -19.46 4.08
C GLY A 69 -0.56 -19.65 2.64
N VAL A 70 0.24 -19.24 1.65
CA VAL A 70 -0.15 -19.21 0.23
C VAL A 70 -0.50 -20.60 -0.33
N ARG A 71 0.14 -21.66 0.19
CA ARG A 71 -0.16 -23.07 -0.18
C ARG A 71 -1.17 -23.73 0.76
N GLY A 72 -1.71 -22.97 1.70
CA GLY A 72 -2.68 -23.45 2.66
C GLY A 72 -4.09 -23.55 2.06
N ARG A 73 -5.04 -24.06 2.85
CA ARG A 73 -6.42 -24.24 2.39
C ARG A 73 -7.31 -23.04 2.70
N SER A 74 -6.82 -22.07 3.47
CA SER A 74 -7.64 -20.99 3.99
C SER A 74 -8.16 -20.08 2.85
N ALA A 75 -7.28 -19.66 1.92
CA ALA A 75 -7.65 -18.84 0.76
C ALA A 75 -8.68 -19.53 -0.14
N GLN A 76 -8.47 -20.83 -0.41
CA GLN A 76 -9.40 -21.62 -1.21
C GLN A 76 -10.77 -21.75 -0.51
N ALA A 77 -10.78 -22.01 0.80
CA ALA A 77 -12.03 -22.09 1.57
C ALA A 77 -12.79 -20.76 1.56
N LEU A 78 -12.08 -19.63 1.73
CA LEU A 78 -12.68 -18.30 1.65
C LEU A 78 -13.26 -18.02 0.25
N GLY A 79 -12.50 -18.31 -0.81
CA GLY A 79 -12.96 -18.16 -2.20
C GLY A 79 -14.20 -18.98 -2.50
N ASN A 80 -14.23 -20.25 -2.06
CA ASN A 80 -15.40 -21.11 -2.18
C ASN A 80 -16.63 -20.55 -1.45
N GLY A 81 -16.44 -20.02 -0.24
CA GLY A 81 -17.50 -19.39 0.54
C GLY A 81 -18.08 -18.15 -0.15
N LEU A 82 -17.21 -17.26 -0.63
CA LEU A 82 -17.62 -16.05 -1.36
C LEU A 82 -18.38 -16.40 -2.65
N LYS A 83 -17.88 -17.37 -3.42
CA LYS A 83 -18.55 -17.87 -4.63
C LYS A 83 -19.95 -18.38 -4.32
N LYS A 84 -20.08 -19.22 -3.29
CA LYS A 84 -21.36 -19.78 -2.84
C LYS A 84 -22.32 -18.70 -2.36
N CYS A 85 -21.84 -17.61 -1.74
CA CYS A 85 -22.68 -16.47 -1.40
C CYS A 85 -23.30 -15.80 -2.64
N LEU A 86 -22.51 -15.59 -3.70
CA LEU A 86 -22.99 -14.97 -4.94
C LEU A 86 -24.00 -15.88 -5.66
N GLU A 87 -23.72 -17.18 -5.75
CA GLU A 87 -24.63 -18.18 -6.31
C GLU A 87 -25.96 -18.25 -5.54
N LEU A 88 -25.91 -18.24 -4.21
CA LEU A 88 -27.10 -18.22 -3.37
C LEU A 88 -27.91 -16.93 -3.54
N CYS A 89 -27.28 -15.78 -3.84
CA CYS A 89 -28.02 -14.56 -4.15
C CYS A 89 -28.89 -14.74 -5.39
N VAL A 90 -28.35 -15.36 -6.44
CA VAL A 90 -29.10 -15.64 -7.68
C VAL A 90 -30.20 -16.67 -7.44
N GLN A 91 -29.91 -17.76 -6.71
CA GLN A 91 -30.91 -18.79 -6.36
C GLN A 91 -32.07 -18.24 -5.53
N GLN A 92 -31.80 -17.27 -4.65
CA GLN A 92 -32.80 -16.62 -3.80
C GLN A 92 -33.44 -15.39 -4.46
N ASN A 93 -33.15 -15.13 -5.74
CA ASN A 93 -33.65 -13.98 -6.50
C ASN A 93 -33.36 -12.62 -5.82
N LEU A 94 -32.18 -12.48 -5.21
CA LEU A 94 -31.74 -11.26 -4.54
C LEU A 94 -31.11 -10.29 -5.54
N GLY A 95 -31.46 -9.00 -5.40
CA GLY A 95 -30.99 -7.92 -6.27
C GLY A 95 -29.62 -7.34 -5.91
N SER A 96 -29.22 -7.44 -4.65
CA SER A 96 -27.95 -6.88 -4.17
C SER A 96 -27.32 -7.69 -3.03
N VAL A 97 -26.00 -7.57 -2.90
CA VAL A 97 -25.24 -8.18 -1.81
C VAL A 97 -24.20 -7.19 -1.27
N ALA A 98 -23.98 -7.21 0.04
CA ALA A 98 -22.92 -6.46 0.70
C ALA A 98 -21.87 -7.42 1.24
N ILE A 99 -20.61 -7.23 0.83
CA ILE A 99 -19.48 -8.10 1.14
C ILE A 99 -18.38 -7.25 1.79
N PRO A 100 -18.04 -7.49 3.06
CA PRO A 100 -16.88 -6.87 3.67
C PRO A 100 -15.59 -7.53 3.17
N ILE A 101 -14.44 -6.89 3.40
CA ILE A 101 -13.14 -7.51 3.17
C ILE A 101 -12.90 -8.56 4.27
N ILE A 102 -13.01 -9.83 3.90
CA ILE A 102 -12.89 -10.96 4.82
C ILE A 102 -11.46 -11.51 4.77
N GLY A 103 -10.85 -11.70 5.94
CA GLY A 103 -9.50 -12.26 6.06
C GLY A 103 -8.56 -11.40 6.89
N PRO A 104 -8.41 -10.10 6.60
CA PRO A 104 -7.56 -9.22 7.37
C PRO A 104 -8.11 -9.04 8.80
N GLY A 105 -7.21 -8.81 9.76
CA GLY A 105 -7.56 -8.58 11.16
C GLY A 105 -7.13 -9.71 12.11
N VAL A 106 -7.53 -9.57 13.37
CA VAL A 106 -6.90 -10.27 14.52
C VAL A 106 -7.04 -11.80 14.47
N ILE A 107 -8.20 -12.30 14.05
CA ILE A 107 -8.54 -13.72 14.17
C ILE A 107 -8.21 -14.51 12.90
N LEU A 108 -8.52 -13.94 11.73
CA LEU A 108 -8.28 -14.61 10.44
C LEU A 108 -6.86 -14.37 9.91
N LYS A 109 -6.21 -13.24 10.22
CA LYS A 109 -4.77 -12.98 9.97
C LYS A 109 -4.30 -13.11 8.51
N TYR A 110 -5.19 -12.92 7.52
CA TYR A 110 -4.76 -12.91 6.12
C TYR A 110 -3.91 -11.66 5.88
N PRO A 111 -2.84 -11.74 5.09
CA PRO A 111 -2.25 -10.55 4.48
C PRO A 111 -3.32 -9.81 3.67
N LEU A 112 -3.34 -8.49 3.75
CA LEU A 112 -4.36 -7.65 3.12
C LEU A 112 -4.49 -7.95 1.61
N ARG A 113 -3.36 -8.01 0.91
CA ARG A 113 -3.28 -8.30 -0.52
C ARG A 113 -3.94 -9.63 -0.90
N GLU A 114 -3.70 -10.69 -0.13
CA GLU A 114 -4.25 -12.02 -0.41
C GLU A 114 -5.77 -12.05 -0.25
N ALA A 115 -6.29 -11.39 0.78
CA ALA A 115 -7.74 -11.29 0.98
C ALA A 115 -8.44 -10.48 -0.12
N ILE A 116 -7.82 -9.38 -0.55
CA ILE A 116 -8.34 -8.55 -1.64
C ILE A 116 -8.33 -9.35 -2.95
N GLN A 117 -7.23 -10.03 -3.26
CA GLN A 117 -7.11 -10.87 -4.45
C GLN A 117 -8.19 -11.95 -4.51
N VAL A 118 -8.39 -12.70 -3.41
CA VAL A 118 -9.45 -13.71 -3.32
C VAL A 118 -10.83 -13.11 -3.58
N LEU A 119 -11.13 -11.94 -3.03
CA LEU A 119 -12.42 -11.28 -3.22
C LEU A 119 -12.64 -10.84 -4.68
N THR A 120 -11.66 -10.16 -5.26
CA THR A 120 -11.78 -9.56 -6.61
C THR A 120 -11.76 -10.62 -7.70
N ASP A 121 -11.00 -11.71 -7.53
CA ASP A 121 -11.00 -12.86 -8.45
C ASP A 121 -12.36 -13.55 -8.47
N ILE A 122 -12.97 -13.77 -7.29
CA ILE A 122 -14.30 -14.39 -7.21
C ILE A 122 -15.37 -13.50 -7.84
N ILE A 123 -15.31 -12.17 -7.63
CA ILE A 123 -16.25 -11.23 -8.26
C ILE A 123 -16.07 -11.23 -9.78
N HIS A 124 -14.82 -11.23 -10.26
CA HIS A 124 -14.52 -11.29 -11.69
C HIS A 124 -15.03 -12.59 -12.31
N GLN A 125 -14.73 -13.75 -11.70
CA GLN A 125 -15.24 -15.05 -12.14
C GLN A 125 -16.76 -15.12 -12.14
N PHE A 126 -17.42 -14.53 -11.14
CA PHE A 126 -18.88 -14.45 -11.09
C PHE A 126 -19.43 -13.58 -12.23
N GLY A 127 -18.82 -12.43 -12.49
CA GLY A 127 -19.21 -11.55 -13.60
C GLY A 127 -19.09 -12.23 -14.98
N LEU A 128 -18.08 -13.07 -15.16
CA LEU A 128 -17.89 -13.87 -16.38
C LEU A 128 -18.89 -15.02 -16.53
N SER A 129 -19.54 -15.43 -15.44
CA SER A 129 -20.57 -16.47 -15.51
C SER A 129 -21.83 -15.92 -16.19
N ALA A 130 -22.45 -16.70 -17.09
CA ALA A 130 -23.70 -16.34 -17.76
C ALA A 130 -24.93 -16.24 -16.80
N SER A 131 -24.69 -16.28 -15.49
CA SER A 131 -25.66 -16.47 -14.42
C SER A 131 -25.72 -15.30 -13.43
N SER A 132 -25.47 -14.07 -13.86
CA SER A 132 -25.71 -12.89 -13.01
C SER A 132 -27.19 -12.73 -12.62
N GLY A 133 -28.11 -13.24 -13.45
CA GLY A 133 -29.51 -13.47 -13.10
C GLY A 133 -30.19 -12.26 -12.43
N SER A 134 -30.61 -12.42 -11.18
CA SER A 134 -31.24 -11.37 -10.38
C SER A 134 -30.26 -10.39 -9.72
N LEU A 135 -29.00 -10.78 -9.53
CA LEU A 135 -28.03 -10.01 -8.75
C LEU A 135 -27.45 -8.91 -9.62
N THR A 136 -27.82 -7.67 -9.32
CA THR A 136 -27.45 -6.49 -10.11
C THR A 136 -26.39 -5.62 -9.44
N ASN A 137 -26.27 -5.70 -8.10
CA ASN A 137 -25.36 -4.84 -7.35
C ASN A 137 -24.54 -5.64 -6.32
N ILE A 138 -23.22 -5.50 -6.39
CA ILE A 138 -22.28 -6.03 -5.39
C ILE A 138 -21.64 -4.84 -4.69
N HIS A 139 -21.93 -4.67 -3.40
CA HIS A 139 -21.38 -3.62 -2.56
C HIS A 139 -20.19 -4.16 -1.78
N ILE A 140 -19.00 -3.61 -2.03
CA ILE A 140 -17.81 -3.91 -1.21
C ILE A 140 -17.76 -2.92 -0.06
N VAL A 141 -17.75 -3.45 1.17
CA VAL A 141 -17.86 -2.64 2.38
C VAL A 141 -16.50 -2.52 3.06
N ILE A 142 -15.96 -1.31 3.07
CA ILE A 142 -14.71 -0.96 3.76
C ILE A 142 -15.06 -0.01 4.91
N LYS A 143 -14.70 -0.37 6.14
CA LYS A 143 -14.98 0.46 7.31
C LYS A 143 -13.94 1.58 7.41
N PRO A 144 -14.32 2.87 7.44
CA PRO A 144 -13.38 3.96 7.66
C PRO A 144 -12.69 3.87 9.04
N GLY A 145 -11.48 4.44 9.14
CA GLY A 145 -10.75 4.57 10.41
C GLY A 145 -10.04 3.30 10.90
N TYR A 146 -9.98 2.23 10.10
CA TYR A 146 -9.07 1.11 10.37
C TYR A 146 -7.69 1.43 9.75
N PRO A 147 -6.58 0.91 10.31
CA PRO A 147 -5.22 1.25 9.84
C PRO A 147 -5.02 1.05 8.34
N ASP A 148 -5.66 0.03 7.77
CA ASP A 148 -5.47 -0.39 6.37
C ASP A 148 -6.62 0.05 5.46
N SER A 149 -7.58 0.87 5.92
CA SER A 149 -8.79 1.20 5.16
C SER A 149 -8.49 1.92 3.86
N GLU A 150 -7.56 2.88 3.89
CA GLU A 150 -7.16 3.64 2.69
C GLU A 150 -6.45 2.75 1.67
N GLU A 151 -5.45 1.96 2.09
CA GLU A 151 -4.74 1.01 1.24
C GLU A 151 -5.71 -0.01 0.63
N CYS A 152 -6.58 -0.56 1.47
CA CYS A 152 -7.59 -1.52 1.06
C CYS A 152 -8.54 -0.97 -0.01
N TYR A 153 -8.99 0.29 0.14
CA TYR A 153 -9.81 0.94 -0.86
C TYR A 153 -9.10 1.04 -2.21
N HIS A 154 -7.87 1.56 -2.22
CA HIS A 154 -7.13 1.75 -3.47
C HIS A 154 -6.86 0.42 -4.17
N ASP A 155 -6.48 -0.61 -3.43
CA ASP A 155 -6.20 -1.93 -3.99
C ASP A 155 -7.46 -2.61 -4.54
N VAL A 156 -8.57 -2.58 -3.79
CA VAL A 156 -9.86 -3.13 -4.25
C VAL A 156 -10.34 -2.38 -5.50
N TYR A 157 -10.35 -1.05 -5.46
CA TYR A 157 -10.82 -0.23 -6.58
C TYR A 157 -9.96 -0.47 -7.81
N LYS A 158 -8.64 -0.46 -7.67
CA LYS A 158 -7.69 -0.75 -8.75
C LYS A 158 -7.95 -2.12 -9.36
N GLN A 159 -7.98 -3.18 -8.56
CA GLN A 159 -8.20 -4.54 -9.07
C GLN A 159 -9.57 -4.70 -9.73
N LEU A 160 -10.64 -4.19 -9.13
CA LEU A 160 -11.97 -4.25 -9.74
C LEU A 160 -12.05 -3.42 -11.02
N SER A 161 -11.40 -2.26 -11.08
CA SER A 161 -11.36 -1.41 -12.29
C SER A 161 -10.71 -2.13 -13.48
N LEU A 162 -9.66 -2.91 -13.24
CA LEU A 162 -9.02 -3.77 -14.24
C LEU A 162 -9.95 -4.90 -14.71
N ASN A 163 -10.83 -5.36 -13.83
CA ASN A 163 -11.77 -6.46 -14.06
C ASN A 163 -13.14 -6.01 -14.62
N MET A 164 -13.31 -4.73 -14.97
CA MET A 164 -14.59 -4.20 -15.47
C MET A 164 -14.91 -4.64 -16.91
N ASN A 165 -13.88 -4.82 -17.73
CA ASN A 165 -14.00 -5.10 -19.16
C ASN A 165 -13.08 -6.26 -19.55
N GLN A 166 -13.60 -7.19 -20.35
CA GLN A 166 -12.77 -8.21 -20.99
C GLN A 166 -13.11 -8.24 -22.49
N GLY A 167 -12.10 -8.02 -23.33
CA GLY A 167 -12.24 -8.02 -24.79
C GLY A 167 -13.22 -7.02 -25.37
N GLY A 168 -13.39 -5.86 -24.73
CA GLY A 168 -14.32 -4.81 -25.18
C GLY A 168 -15.77 -5.03 -24.76
N GLN A 169 -16.07 -6.12 -24.04
CA GLN A 169 -17.38 -6.37 -23.46
C GLN A 169 -17.35 -6.08 -21.95
N ALA A 170 -18.26 -5.23 -21.49
CA ALA A 170 -18.36 -4.85 -20.09
C ALA A 170 -18.93 -6.01 -19.26
N ILE A 171 -18.12 -6.55 -18.35
CA ILE A 171 -18.52 -7.57 -17.37
C ILE A 171 -19.48 -6.94 -16.35
N PHE A 172 -19.13 -5.74 -15.91
CA PHE A 172 -19.96 -4.90 -15.05
C PHE A 172 -20.21 -3.55 -15.73
N ARG A 173 -21.40 -2.98 -15.55
CA ARG A 173 -21.79 -1.73 -16.22
C ARG A 173 -21.03 -0.51 -15.68
N SER A 174 -20.77 -0.47 -14.38
CA SER A 174 -20.14 0.66 -13.70
C SER A 174 -19.51 0.22 -12.40
N LEU A 175 -18.32 0.74 -12.12
CA LEU A 175 -17.72 0.75 -10.79
C LEU A 175 -17.94 2.16 -10.24
N THR A 176 -18.63 2.26 -9.11
CA THR A 176 -18.92 3.53 -8.44
C THR A 176 -18.49 3.43 -7.00
N SER A 177 -18.02 4.54 -6.44
CA SER A 177 -17.56 4.63 -5.07
C SER A 177 -18.26 5.76 -4.34
N ASP A 178 -18.52 5.57 -3.05
CA ASP A 178 -18.91 6.69 -2.18
C ASP A 178 -17.76 7.72 -2.07
N LEU A 179 -16.54 7.33 -2.43
CA LEU A 179 -15.35 8.17 -2.54
C LEU A 179 -15.16 8.78 -3.93
N ASP A 180 -16.13 8.62 -4.85
CA ASP A 180 -16.08 9.33 -6.14
C ASP A 180 -16.08 10.84 -5.90
N ASP A 181 -15.14 11.52 -6.57
CA ASP A 181 -14.97 12.97 -6.53
C ASP A 181 -16.28 13.68 -6.89
N ILE A 182 -16.54 14.80 -6.21
CA ILE A 182 -17.68 15.66 -6.55
C ILE A 182 -17.19 16.99 -7.11
N ILE A 183 -17.86 17.46 -8.16
CA ILE A 183 -17.59 18.76 -8.78
C ILE A 183 -18.84 19.63 -8.61
N MET A 184 -18.64 20.81 -8.06
CA MET A 184 -19.68 21.81 -7.86
C MET A 184 -19.25 23.12 -8.49
N THR A 185 -20.20 23.91 -8.95
CA THR A 185 -19.92 25.26 -9.42
C THR A 185 -20.11 26.27 -8.28
N VAL A 186 -19.17 27.19 -8.11
CA VAL A 186 -19.21 28.27 -7.10
C VAL A 186 -18.99 29.63 -7.75
N GLY A 187 -19.72 30.64 -7.26
CA GLY A 187 -19.62 32.01 -7.75
C GLY A 187 -19.86 32.15 -9.25
N ASN A 188 -18.94 32.81 -9.94
CA ASN A 188 -19.00 33.14 -11.38
C ASN A 188 -18.67 31.95 -12.32
N GLY A 189 -18.87 30.69 -11.88
CA GLY A 189 -18.59 29.52 -12.72
C GLY A 189 -17.34 28.72 -12.33
N VAL A 190 -16.72 29.02 -11.19
CA VAL A 190 -15.52 28.32 -10.69
C VAL A 190 -15.89 26.90 -10.29
N LYS A 191 -15.07 25.92 -10.65
CA LYS A 191 -15.27 24.51 -10.30
C LYS A 191 -14.59 24.20 -8.97
N LEU A 192 -15.39 23.83 -7.98
CA LEU A 192 -14.94 23.27 -6.72
C LEU A 192 -14.98 21.74 -6.79
N HIS A 193 -13.81 21.12 -6.76
CA HIS A 193 -13.63 19.67 -6.74
C HIS A 193 -13.37 19.24 -5.29
N VAL A 194 -14.11 18.26 -4.79
CA VAL A 194 -13.77 17.55 -3.55
C VAL A 194 -13.24 16.19 -3.97
N VAL A 195 -11.95 15.97 -3.71
CA VAL A 195 -11.16 14.88 -4.30
C VAL A 195 -10.65 13.94 -3.21
N PHE A 196 -10.88 12.65 -3.37
CA PHE A 196 -10.26 11.63 -2.53
C PHE A 196 -8.90 11.28 -3.13
N GLY A 197 -7.81 11.77 -2.54
CA GLY A 197 -6.49 11.63 -3.13
C GLY A 197 -5.35 12.19 -2.30
N ASP A 198 -4.14 11.98 -2.80
CA ASP A 198 -2.90 12.47 -2.20
C ASP A 198 -2.50 13.80 -2.86
N ILE A 199 -2.36 14.84 -2.04
CA ILE A 199 -2.01 16.19 -2.48
C ILE A 199 -0.63 16.25 -3.14
N THR A 200 0.25 15.30 -2.87
CA THR A 200 1.59 15.20 -3.50
C THR A 200 1.52 14.93 -5.01
N ASN A 201 0.39 14.44 -5.52
CA ASN A 201 0.17 14.17 -6.95
C ASN A 201 -0.44 15.36 -7.71
N GLU A 202 -0.73 16.47 -7.04
CA GLU A 202 -1.41 17.61 -7.66
C GLU A 202 -0.49 18.46 -8.54
N THR A 203 -1.05 18.95 -9.64
CA THR A 203 -0.34 19.78 -10.64
C THR A 203 -0.98 21.16 -10.83
N THR A 204 -1.76 21.61 -9.85
CA THR A 204 -2.40 22.93 -9.85
C THR A 204 -1.38 24.06 -9.86
N ASP A 205 -1.80 25.26 -10.26
CA ASP A 205 -0.93 26.44 -10.24
C ASP A 205 -0.41 26.72 -8.82
N VAL A 206 -1.28 26.56 -7.82
CA VAL A 206 -0.98 26.80 -6.41
C VAL A 206 -1.25 25.55 -5.58
N VAL A 207 -0.36 25.23 -4.66
CA VAL A 207 -0.58 24.16 -3.66
C VAL A 207 -0.50 24.76 -2.26
N VAL A 208 -1.49 24.47 -1.43
CA VAL A 208 -1.54 24.96 -0.05
C VAL A 208 -0.91 23.93 0.88
N ASN A 209 0.11 24.35 1.62
CA ASN A 209 0.75 23.57 2.66
C ASN A 209 0.26 24.04 4.05
N THR A 210 -0.10 23.10 4.91
CA THR A 210 -0.54 23.38 6.29
C THR A 210 0.58 23.04 7.28
N THR A 211 1.13 24.05 7.96
CA THR A 211 2.29 23.89 8.84
C THR A 211 2.12 24.69 10.13
N ASN A 212 2.86 24.32 11.16
CA ASN A 212 2.97 25.11 12.39
C ASN A 212 4.18 26.08 12.36
N PHE A 213 4.96 26.10 11.27
CA PHE A 213 6.21 26.85 11.08
C PHE A 213 7.29 26.59 12.15
N LYS A 214 7.19 25.47 12.88
CA LYS A 214 8.11 25.09 13.96
C LYS A 214 8.70 23.70 13.77
N SER A 215 7.90 22.77 13.26
CA SER A 215 8.24 21.37 13.10
C SER A 215 7.76 20.91 11.74
N PHE A 216 8.70 20.45 10.92
CA PHE A 216 8.47 20.06 9.52
C PHE A 216 8.63 18.55 9.29
N ASP A 217 9.17 17.84 10.30
CA ASP A 217 9.40 16.38 10.28
C ASP A 217 8.21 15.55 10.81
N LEU A 218 7.10 16.21 11.20
CA LEU A 218 5.92 15.54 11.75
C LEU A 218 5.11 14.90 10.61
N ASP A 219 4.64 13.66 10.81
CA ASP A 219 3.76 13.00 9.85
C ASP A 219 2.52 13.85 9.55
N GLY A 220 2.21 14.00 8.25
CA GLY A 220 1.10 14.80 7.75
C GLY A 220 1.48 15.64 6.53
N VAL A 221 0.49 16.38 6.02
CA VAL A 221 0.54 17.08 4.72
C VAL A 221 1.79 17.95 4.52
N CYS A 222 2.29 18.61 5.57
CA CYS A 222 3.52 19.41 5.45
C CYS A 222 4.75 18.58 5.11
N LYS A 223 4.93 17.43 5.74
CA LYS A 223 6.06 16.54 5.47
C LYS A 223 5.96 15.98 4.06
N ASP A 224 4.76 15.59 3.64
CA ASP A 224 4.52 15.00 2.33
C ASP A 224 4.79 16.02 1.21
N ILE A 225 4.29 17.25 1.35
CA ILE A 225 4.57 18.34 0.41
C ILE A 225 6.06 18.68 0.36
N LEU A 226 6.74 18.76 1.52
CA LEU A 226 8.17 19.09 1.54
C LEU A 226 9.05 17.96 0.99
N THR A 227 8.61 16.71 1.11
CA THR A 227 9.30 15.55 0.51
C THR A 227 9.35 15.68 -1.01
N VAL A 228 8.27 16.16 -1.63
CA VAL A 228 8.20 16.38 -3.09
C VAL A 228 8.81 17.73 -3.50
N ALA A 229 8.54 18.80 -2.76
CA ALA A 229 9.03 20.14 -3.09
C ALA A 229 10.56 20.28 -2.93
N GLY A 230 11.15 19.46 -2.06
CA GLY A 230 12.58 19.44 -1.81
C GLY A 230 13.04 20.38 -0.68
N PRO A 231 14.32 20.24 -0.27
CA PRO A 231 14.85 20.88 0.95
C PRO A 231 14.96 22.40 0.88
N GLU A 232 14.93 22.98 -0.31
CA GLU A 232 15.00 24.44 -0.52
C GLU A 232 13.75 25.16 0.01
N VAL A 233 12.58 24.54 -0.13
CA VAL A 233 11.31 25.05 0.39
C VAL A 233 11.28 24.95 1.91
N GLU A 234 11.74 23.83 2.46
CA GLU A 234 11.84 23.63 3.91
C GLU A 234 12.79 24.64 4.57
N THR A 235 13.89 24.97 3.91
CA THR A 235 14.84 25.97 4.41
C THR A 235 14.21 27.35 4.50
N LYS A 236 13.46 27.76 3.46
CA LYS A 236 12.71 29.04 3.46
C LYS A 236 11.67 29.06 4.58
N LEU A 237 10.97 27.97 4.81
CA LEU A 237 10.01 27.80 5.91
C LEU A 237 10.65 27.91 7.29
N LYS A 238 11.80 27.26 7.51
CA LYS A 238 12.55 27.33 8.78
C LYS A 238 13.03 28.74 9.11
N ALA A 239 13.34 29.54 8.08
CA ALA A 239 13.73 30.94 8.24
C ALA A 239 12.54 31.91 8.38
N ALA A 240 11.32 31.46 8.06
CA ALA A 240 10.14 32.30 8.01
C ALA A 240 9.69 32.73 9.42
N LYS A 241 9.39 34.02 9.57
CA LYS A 241 8.68 34.57 10.74
C LYS A 241 7.29 34.98 10.30
N VAL A 242 6.32 34.11 10.55
CA VAL A 242 4.95 34.25 10.05
C VAL A 242 4.01 34.63 11.19
N ASN A 243 3.30 35.75 11.03
CA ASN A 243 2.30 36.21 11.99
C ASN A 243 1.01 35.37 11.90
N ARG A 244 0.16 35.45 12.93
CA ARG A 244 -1.15 34.75 12.92
C ARG A 244 -1.98 35.23 11.72
N GLY A 245 -2.50 34.29 10.93
CA GLY A 245 -3.33 34.58 9.76
C GLY A 245 -2.56 35.02 8.52
N GLN A 246 -1.22 35.04 8.57
CA GLN A 246 -0.40 35.37 7.42
C GLN A 246 -0.17 34.14 6.54
N ILE A 247 -0.28 34.34 5.23
CA ILE A 247 0.10 33.36 4.22
C ILE A 247 1.56 33.62 3.86
N PHE A 248 2.38 32.57 3.92
CA PHE A 248 3.78 32.65 3.55
C PHE A 248 3.99 31.92 2.22
N GLU A 249 4.47 32.64 1.22
CA GLU A 249 4.69 32.10 -0.12
C GLU A 249 6.12 31.57 -0.28
N THR A 250 6.28 30.47 -1.00
CA THR A 250 7.57 30.05 -1.55
C THR A 250 7.44 29.56 -2.99
N GLN A 251 8.56 29.54 -3.71
CA GLN A 251 8.67 28.80 -4.97
C GLN A 251 8.41 27.31 -4.74
N SER A 252 7.91 26.63 -5.76
CA SER A 252 7.49 25.22 -5.71
C SER A 252 8.63 24.21 -5.56
N GLY A 253 9.86 24.62 -5.85
CA GLY A 253 11.00 23.71 -5.89
C GLY A 253 10.80 22.61 -6.93
N SER A 254 10.86 21.34 -6.51
CA SER A 254 10.55 20.19 -7.38
C SER A 254 9.07 19.82 -7.43
N PHE A 255 8.20 20.52 -6.69
CA PHE A 255 6.77 20.28 -6.73
C PHE A 255 6.19 20.75 -8.07
N PRO A 256 5.34 19.97 -8.76
CA PRO A 256 4.80 20.31 -10.08
C PRO A 256 3.69 21.40 -10.04
N CYS A 257 3.94 22.51 -9.34
CA CYS A 257 3.09 23.69 -9.28
C CYS A 257 3.91 24.97 -9.54
N LYS A 258 3.25 26.12 -9.65
CA LYS A 258 3.92 27.42 -9.82
C LYS A 258 4.39 28.00 -8.49
N THR A 259 3.62 27.82 -7.42
CA THR A 259 3.94 28.35 -6.08
C THR A 259 3.30 27.52 -4.96
N ILE A 260 3.89 27.57 -3.76
CA ILE A 260 3.37 26.91 -2.56
C ILE A 260 3.00 27.97 -1.52
N LEU A 261 1.77 27.92 -1.05
CA LEU A 261 1.26 28.79 0.01
C LEU A 261 1.24 28.05 1.33
N HIS A 262 2.09 28.49 2.26
CA HIS A 262 2.20 27.91 3.58
C HIS A 262 1.32 28.68 4.56
N VAL A 263 0.49 27.94 5.29
CA VAL A 263 -0.50 28.51 6.23
C VAL A 263 -0.53 27.74 7.54
N HIS A 264 -0.93 28.43 8.61
CA HIS A 264 -1.06 27.84 9.95
C HIS A 264 -2.43 28.13 10.54
N GLY A 265 -3.30 27.11 10.56
CA GLY A 265 -4.69 27.23 11.03
C GLY A 265 -4.87 27.25 12.56
N LYS A 266 -3.85 26.87 13.35
CA LYS A 266 -3.83 26.93 14.83
C LYS A 266 -5.05 26.29 15.54
N GLN A 267 -5.69 25.30 14.94
CA GLN A 267 -6.91 24.68 15.48
C GLN A 267 -8.05 25.70 15.72
N ASP A 268 -8.15 26.72 14.87
CA ASP A 268 -9.10 27.82 15.01
C ASP A 268 -9.96 27.92 13.76
N GLU A 269 -11.25 27.59 13.90
CA GLU A 269 -12.24 27.57 12.81
C GLU A 269 -12.32 28.91 12.07
N VAL A 270 -12.40 30.02 12.82
CA VAL A 270 -12.52 31.37 12.26
C VAL A 270 -11.25 31.74 11.50
N LEU A 271 -10.10 31.34 12.03
CA LEU A 271 -8.82 31.56 11.36
C LEU A 271 -8.70 30.76 10.06
N ILE A 272 -9.17 29.51 10.04
CA ILE A 272 -9.16 28.67 8.83
C ILE A 272 -10.01 29.31 7.74
N GLU A 273 -11.22 29.77 8.07
CA GLU A 273 -12.08 30.47 7.13
C GLU A 273 -11.40 31.73 6.57
N GLN A 274 -10.77 32.54 7.43
CA GLN A 274 -10.00 33.72 7.02
C GLN A 274 -8.81 33.39 6.11
N LEU A 275 -8.07 32.32 6.43
CA LEU A 275 -6.92 31.87 5.63
C LEU A 275 -7.36 31.45 4.23
N VAL A 276 -8.48 30.74 4.11
CA VAL A 276 -9.03 30.34 2.81
C VAL A 276 -9.45 31.56 1.97
N CYS A 277 -10.10 32.56 2.58
CA CYS A 277 -10.37 33.82 1.90
C CYS A 277 -9.07 34.50 1.41
N GLY A 278 -8.04 34.51 2.25
CA GLY A 278 -6.73 35.05 1.90
C GLY A 278 -6.06 34.28 0.75
N ILE A 279 -6.15 32.96 0.73
CA ILE A 279 -5.58 32.09 -0.32
C ILE A 279 -6.24 32.40 -1.67
N ILE A 280 -7.57 32.49 -1.70
CA ILE A 280 -8.31 32.78 -2.95
C ILE A 280 -7.98 34.19 -3.45
N CYS A 281 -7.98 35.18 -2.55
CA CYS A 281 -7.58 36.55 -2.87
C CYS A 281 -6.15 36.61 -3.44
N TYR A 282 -5.22 35.88 -2.83
CA TYR A 282 -3.85 35.77 -3.31
C TYR A 282 -3.79 35.20 -4.74
N CYS A 283 -4.55 34.13 -5.01
CA CYS A 283 -4.62 33.52 -6.34
C CYS A 283 -5.16 34.51 -7.40
N GLU A 284 -6.18 35.28 -7.05
CA GLU A 284 -6.79 36.27 -7.95
C GLU A 284 -5.90 37.48 -8.27
N ILE A 285 -5.12 37.93 -7.28
CA ILE A 285 -4.14 39.01 -7.46
C ILE A 285 -3.03 38.57 -8.42
N HIS A 286 -2.57 37.33 -8.28
CA HIS A 286 -1.46 36.77 -9.07
C HIS A 286 -1.91 36.08 -10.37
N LYS A 287 -3.22 36.09 -10.67
CA LYS A 287 -3.80 35.49 -11.88
C LYS A 287 -3.50 34.00 -12.04
N TYR A 288 -3.59 33.25 -10.94
CA TYR A 288 -3.54 31.80 -10.96
C TYR A 288 -4.91 31.21 -11.29
N ASN A 289 -4.92 30.13 -12.07
CA ASN A 289 -6.15 29.52 -12.57
C ASN A 289 -6.61 28.36 -11.69
N SER A 290 -5.72 27.76 -10.90
CA SER A 290 -6.07 26.62 -10.04
C SER A 290 -5.35 26.57 -8.70
N VAL A 291 -6.03 26.05 -7.67
CA VAL A 291 -5.44 25.86 -6.34
C VAL A 291 -5.86 24.53 -5.71
N ALA A 292 -4.90 23.81 -5.12
CA ALA A 292 -5.13 22.61 -4.31
C ALA A 292 -5.03 22.93 -2.82
N ILE A 293 -6.07 22.59 -2.05
CA ILE A 293 -6.20 22.89 -0.62
C ILE A 293 -6.43 21.59 0.17
N PRO A 294 -5.58 21.23 1.15
CA PRO A 294 -5.78 20.06 2.00
C PRO A 294 -6.76 20.34 3.14
N ALA A 295 -7.16 19.30 3.88
CA ALA A 295 -7.96 19.44 5.10
C ALA A 295 -7.17 20.13 6.24
N MET A 296 -7.26 21.46 6.31
CA MET A 296 -6.50 22.29 7.24
C MET A 296 -6.81 21.96 8.71
N CYS A 297 -5.85 21.38 9.43
CA CYS A 297 -5.97 20.98 10.84
C CYS A 297 -6.89 19.78 11.16
N ALA A 298 -7.39 19.04 10.15
CA ALA A 298 -8.24 17.85 10.38
C ALA A 298 -7.44 16.56 10.70
N GLY A 299 -6.10 16.62 10.69
CA GLY A 299 -5.21 15.51 11.04
C GLY A 299 -4.48 15.75 12.37
N ALA A 300 -3.14 15.92 12.33
CA ALA A 300 -2.34 16.28 13.50
C ALA A 300 -2.75 17.61 14.17
N GLY A 301 -3.54 18.42 13.48
CA GLY A 301 -4.19 19.61 14.02
C GLY A 301 -5.39 19.33 14.92
N GLY A 302 -5.92 18.10 14.99
CA GLY A 302 -6.90 17.68 16.00
C GLY A 302 -8.25 18.39 15.99
N LEU A 303 -8.60 19.15 14.95
CA LEU A 303 -9.95 19.66 14.78
C LEU A 303 -10.86 18.61 14.16
N ASP A 304 -12.13 18.66 14.55
CA ASP A 304 -13.17 17.82 13.96
C ASP A 304 -13.30 18.12 12.45
N PRO A 305 -13.30 17.08 11.58
CA PRO A 305 -13.37 17.25 10.14
C PRO A 305 -14.59 18.07 9.66
N ALA A 306 -15.74 18.01 10.34
CA ALA A 306 -16.94 18.76 9.95
C ALA A 306 -16.75 20.26 10.19
N ILE A 307 -16.13 20.62 11.32
CA ILE A 307 -15.78 22.02 11.64
C ILE A 307 -14.81 22.57 10.58
N VAL A 308 -13.78 21.80 10.23
CA VAL A 308 -12.79 22.19 9.22
C VAL A 308 -13.44 22.32 7.83
N ALA A 309 -14.26 21.35 7.43
CA ALA A 309 -14.99 21.37 6.16
C ALA A 309 -15.87 22.61 6.07
N GLY A 310 -16.67 22.87 7.10
CA GLY A 310 -17.53 24.05 7.18
C GLY A 310 -16.75 25.35 7.02
N ALA A 311 -15.62 25.50 7.72
CA ALA A 311 -14.78 26.70 7.63
C ALA A 311 -14.17 26.91 6.23
N ILE A 312 -13.63 25.86 5.62
CA ILE A 312 -13.03 25.94 4.28
C ILE A 312 -14.09 26.27 3.23
N LEU A 313 -15.23 25.57 3.25
CA LEU A 313 -16.32 25.79 2.29
C LEU A 313 -16.93 27.18 2.44
N ARG A 314 -17.12 27.69 3.66
CA ARG A 314 -17.56 29.08 3.89
C ARG A 314 -16.55 30.10 3.38
N GLY A 315 -15.25 29.86 3.58
CA GLY A 315 -14.20 30.74 3.04
C GLY A 315 -14.24 30.84 1.51
N ILE A 316 -14.43 29.71 0.83
CA ILE A 316 -14.62 29.65 -0.63
C ILE A 316 -15.87 30.40 -1.05
N LYS A 317 -17.01 30.12 -0.39
CA LYS A 317 -18.30 30.74 -0.68
C LYS A 317 -18.26 32.26 -0.49
N SER A 318 -17.61 32.74 0.57
CA SER A 318 -17.47 34.17 0.87
C SER A 318 -16.57 34.90 -0.14
N SER A 319 -15.63 34.18 -0.76
CA SER A 319 -14.73 34.73 -1.78
C SER A 319 -15.28 34.60 -3.21
N ALA A 320 -16.50 34.07 -3.36
CA ALA A 320 -17.08 33.76 -4.67
C ALA A 320 -17.20 34.97 -5.61
N SER A 321 -17.44 36.17 -5.08
CA SER A 321 -17.63 37.40 -5.86
C SER A 321 -16.35 37.99 -6.41
N ILE A 322 -15.18 37.68 -5.81
CA ILE A 322 -13.89 38.22 -6.23
C ILE A 322 -13.18 37.32 -7.25
N MET A 323 -13.71 36.10 -7.48
CA MET A 323 -13.09 35.15 -8.39
C MET A 323 -13.35 35.53 -9.85
N THR A 324 -12.27 35.79 -10.58
CA THR A 324 -12.26 36.22 -11.98
C THR A 324 -11.25 35.46 -12.83
N SER A 325 -10.13 35.04 -12.24
CA SER A 325 -9.05 34.30 -12.90
C SER A 325 -8.96 32.85 -12.44
N LEU A 326 -9.31 32.57 -11.18
CA LEU A 326 -9.35 31.23 -10.63
C LEU A 326 -10.55 30.48 -11.22
N THR A 327 -10.28 29.36 -11.89
CA THR A 327 -11.33 28.51 -12.50
C THR A 327 -11.53 27.21 -11.74
N ASP A 328 -10.52 26.73 -11.02
CA ASP A 328 -10.54 25.42 -10.36
C ASP A 328 -9.99 25.47 -8.93
N ILE A 329 -10.81 25.06 -7.96
CA ILE A 329 -10.42 24.84 -6.57
C ILE A 329 -10.54 23.35 -6.29
N ARG A 330 -9.46 22.71 -5.82
CA ARG A 330 -9.44 21.27 -5.53
C ARG A 330 -9.18 21.04 -4.05
N LEU A 331 -10.14 20.45 -3.33
CA LEU A 331 -9.98 20.03 -1.94
C LEU A 331 -9.47 18.60 -1.92
N ILE A 332 -8.23 18.38 -1.48
CA ILE A 332 -7.55 17.07 -1.57
C ILE A 332 -7.52 16.39 -0.22
N LEU A 333 -8.16 15.22 -0.13
CA LEU A 333 -8.48 14.54 1.12
C LEU A 333 -8.02 13.09 1.06
N ILE A 334 -6.97 12.75 1.82
CA ILE A 334 -6.35 11.42 1.78
C ILE A 334 -7.01 10.39 2.72
N LYS A 335 -7.82 10.85 3.68
CA LYS A 335 -8.49 10.01 4.69
C LYS A 335 -9.96 9.83 4.35
N ILE A 336 -10.46 8.58 4.44
CA ILE A 336 -11.81 8.20 3.99
C ILE A 336 -12.89 8.95 4.79
N ASP A 337 -12.76 8.98 6.12
CA ASP A 337 -13.69 9.67 7.01
C ASP A 337 -13.71 11.18 6.76
N VAL A 338 -12.53 11.79 6.65
CA VAL A 338 -12.40 13.23 6.33
C VAL A 338 -13.04 13.54 4.98
N PHE A 339 -12.80 12.73 3.94
CA PHE A 339 -13.41 12.92 2.63
C PHE A 339 -14.93 12.86 2.69
N LEU A 340 -15.49 11.82 3.33
CA LEU A 340 -16.93 11.65 3.43
C LEU A 340 -17.59 12.82 4.17
N THR A 341 -16.96 13.32 5.24
CA THR A 341 -17.44 14.49 5.97
C THR A 341 -17.42 15.75 5.10
N PHE A 342 -16.33 16.02 4.37
CA PHE A 342 -16.25 17.17 3.46
C PHE A 342 -17.28 17.09 2.33
N LYS A 343 -17.49 15.88 1.78
CA LYS A 343 -18.49 15.63 0.74
C LYS A 343 -19.90 15.91 1.25
N GLU A 344 -20.23 15.44 2.46
CA GLU A 344 -21.52 15.71 3.09
C GLU A 344 -21.73 17.21 3.35
N GLU A 345 -20.77 17.89 3.99
CA GLU A 345 -20.83 19.33 4.27
C GLU A 345 -20.95 20.17 3.00
N ALA A 346 -20.20 19.81 1.95
CA ALA A 346 -20.30 20.44 0.64
C ALA A 346 -21.71 20.29 0.02
N MET A 347 -22.26 19.08 0.07
CA MET A 347 -23.60 18.79 -0.44
C MET A 347 -24.71 19.49 0.35
N GLN A 348 -24.51 19.75 1.64
CA GLN A 348 -25.46 20.52 2.47
C GLN A 348 -25.34 22.03 2.22
N MET A 349 -24.13 22.55 2.02
CA MET A 349 -23.85 23.99 1.91
C MET A 349 -24.16 24.58 0.53
N TYR A 350 -24.08 23.75 -0.52
CA TYR A 350 -24.34 24.15 -1.91
C TYR A 350 -25.59 23.44 -2.45
N SER A 351 -26.46 24.19 -3.13
CA SER A 351 -27.74 23.66 -3.61
C SER A 351 -27.57 22.51 -4.61
N PRO A 352 -28.45 21.47 -4.58
CA PRO A 352 -28.37 20.33 -5.49
C PRO A 352 -28.39 20.67 -6.99
N ALA A 353 -28.94 21.84 -7.36
CA ALA A 353 -29.00 22.34 -8.73
C ALA A 353 -27.62 22.68 -9.34
N VAL A 354 -26.56 22.70 -8.52
CA VAL A 354 -25.20 23.12 -8.90
C VAL A 354 -24.20 21.96 -8.84
N ILE A 355 -24.66 20.77 -8.46
CA ILE A 355 -23.86 19.55 -8.35
C ILE A 355 -23.90 18.83 -9.70
N ASN A 356 -22.86 19.01 -10.51
CA ASN A 356 -22.59 18.09 -11.60
C ASN A 356 -21.97 16.84 -10.98
N ARG A 357 -22.80 15.84 -10.64
CA ARG A 357 -22.26 14.49 -10.43
C ARG A 357 -21.52 14.13 -11.71
N VAL A 358 -20.23 13.81 -11.60
CA VAL A 358 -19.48 13.22 -12.71
C VAL A 358 -20.22 11.92 -13.05
N LEU A 359 -20.97 11.93 -14.14
CA LEU A 359 -21.33 10.69 -14.84
C LEU A 359 -20.01 9.98 -15.14
N PRO A 360 -19.96 8.64 -15.06
CA PRO A 360 -18.74 7.88 -15.30
C PRO A 360 -18.08 8.40 -16.57
N VAL A 361 -16.80 8.74 -16.46
CA VAL A 361 -15.97 9.19 -17.57
C VAL A 361 -16.10 8.15 -18.69
N LEU A 362 -16.87 8.49 -19.73
CA LEU A 362 -16.67 7.89 -21.03
C LEU A 362 -15.22 8.18 -21.43
N PRO A 363 -14.48 7.21 -21.97
CA PRO A 363 -13.05 7.35 -22.20
C PRO A 363 -12.77 8.58 -23.05
N VAL A 364 -12.12 9.58 -22.45
CA VAL A 364 -11.49 10.67 -23.18
C VAL A 364 -10.40 10.02 -24.02
N LEU A 365 -10.51 10.18 -25.33
CA LEU A 365 -9.53 9.76 -26.32
C LEU A 365 -8.11 10.15 -25.85
N PRO A 366 -7.15 9.22 -25.82
CA PRO A 366 -5.80 9.54 -25.37
C PRO A 366 -5.15 10.51 -26.34
N VAL A 367 -4.67 11.64 -25.80
CA VAL A 367 -3.57 12.40 -26.39
C VAL A 367 -2.37 11.46 -26.43
N GLN A 368 -1.81 11.31 -27.62
CA GLN A 368 -0.76 10.37 -27.98
C GLN A 368 0.49 10.56 -27.11
N VAL A 369 0.60 9.77 -26.05
CA VAL A 369 1.88 9.39 -25.48
C VAL A 369 2.10 7.94 -25.87
N GLN A 370 3.08 7.72 -26.72
CA GLN A 370 3.47 6.43 -27.25
C GLN A 370 4.02 5.57 -26.11
N GLN A 371 3.14 4.86 -25.40
CA GLN A 371 3.49 3.84 -24.42
C GLN A 371 2.96 2.49 -24.90
N GLN A 372 3.88 1.54 -24.95
CA GLN A 372 3.66 0.15 -25.32
C GLN A 372 2.57 -0.48 -24.44
N GLN A 373 1.62 -1.15 -25.10
CA GLN A 373 0.47 -1.79 -24.47
C GLN A 373 0.89 -2.95 -23.56
N PRO A 374 0.16 -3.23 -22.46
CA PRO A 374 0.21 -4.52 -21.79
C PRO A 374 -0.41 -5.60 -22.71
N PRO A 375 0.10 -6.85 -22.70
CA PRO A 375 -0.43 -7.91 -23.56
C PRO A 375 -1.91 -8.19 -23.22
N HIS A 376 -2.75 -8.21 -24.25
CA HIS A 376 -4.18 -8.49 -24.12
C HIS A 376 -4.42 -9.95 -23.74
N SER A 377 -5.41 -10.23 -22.87
CA SER A 377 -5.79 -11.61 -22.52
C SER A 377 -6.22 -12.41 -23.76
N VAL A 378 -5.70 -13.62 -23.95
CA VAL A 378 -6.05 -14.54 -25.07
C VAL A 378 -7.55 -14.76 -25.22
N SER A 379 -8.30 -14.76 -24.12
CA SER A 379 -9.76 -14.93 -24.10
C SER A 379 -10.53 -13.83 -24.84
N ALA A 380 -10.00 -12.60 -24.83
CA ALA A 380 -10.55 -11.47 -25.58
C ALA A 380 -10.30 -11.62 -27.09
N TYR A 381 -9.16 -12.19 -27.47
CA TYR A 381 -8.79 -12.45 -28.86
C TYR A 381 -9.58 -13.63 -29.44
N LEU A 382 -9.77 -14.72 -28.70
CA LEU A 382 -10.59 -15.85 -29.16
C LEU A 382 -12.05 -15.46 -29.45
N SER A 383 -12.55 -14.42 -28.76
CA SER A 383 -13.91 -13.88 -28.94
C SER A 383 -14.00 -12.87 -30.10
N SER A 384 -12.92 -12.13 -30.38
CA SER A 384 -12.82 -11.17 -31.51
C SER A 384 -12.36 -11.82 -32.81
N LEU A 385 -11.70 -12.98 -32.73
CA LEU A 385 -11.45 -13.93 -33.81
C LEU A 385 -12.76 -14.66 -34.16
N GLN A 386 -13.80 -13.91 -34.52
CA GLN A 386 -14.84 -14.44 -35.39
C GLN A 386 -14.20 -14.68 -36.77
N ILE A 387 -13.44 -15.77 -36.89
CA ILE A 387 -13.20 -16.41 -38.18
C ILE A 387 -14.50 -17.14 -38.51
N SER A 388 -15.51 -16.36 -38.87
CA SER A 388 -16.39 -16.81 -39.93
C SER A 388 -15.55 -16.75 -41.20
N SER A 389 -14.65 -17.72 -41.40
CA SER A 389 -14.46 -18.19 -42.76
C SER A 389 -15.84 -18.73 -43.07
N THR A 390 -16.63 -17.93 -43.78
CA THR A 390 -17.86 -18.32 -44.44
C THR A 390 -17.73 -19.80 -44.75
N ILE A 391 -18.66 -20.61 -44.25
CA ILE A 391 -18.71 -22.05 -44.52
C ILE A 391 -18.59 -22.19 -46.05
N GLN A 392 -17.38 -22.36 -46.55
CA GLN A 392 -17.11 -22.66 -47.94
C GLN A 392 -17.25 -24.17 -48.00
N GLN A 393 -18.49 -24.61 -47.77
CA GLN A 393 -18.89 -25.95 -48.13
C GLN A 393 -18.57 -26.07 -49.61
N SER A 394 -17.50 -26.79 -49.90
CA SER A 394 -17.20 -27.19 -51.26
C SER A 394 -18.31 -28.15 -51.66
N VAL A 395 -19.26 -27.64 -52.44
CA VAL A 395 -20.37 -28.45 -52.94
C VAL A 395 -19.85 -29.24 -54.13
N PHE A 396 -19.76 -30.55 -53.96
CA PHE A 396 -19.43 -31.46 -55.04
C PHE A 396 -20.73 -31.98 -55.67
N THR A 397 -20.96 -31.62 -56.93
CA THR A 397 -22.05 -32.19 -57.72
C THR A 397 -21.57 -33.46 -58.39
N PHE A 398 -22.21 -34.58 -58.09
CA PHE A 398 -21.91 -35.87 -58.71
C PHE A 398 -22.90 -36.15 -59.84
N LEU A 399 -22.37 -36.52 -61.01
CA LEU A 399 -23.15 -36.94 -62.17
C LEU A 399 -22.69 -38.35 -62.54
N GLY A 400 -23.62 -39.30 -62.61
CA GLY A 400 -23.34 -40.69 -62.92
C GLY A 400 -24.40 -41.28 -63.85
N LEU A 401 -24.03 -42.36 -64.54
CA LEU A 401 -24.91 -43.07 -65.47
C LEU A 401 -25.99 -43.88 -64.73
N SER A 402 -25.75 -44.22 -63.47
CA SER A 402 -26.72 -44.82 -62.55
C SER A 402 -26.58 -44.27 -61.13
N LYS A 403 -27.62 -44.46 -60.29
CA LYS A 403 -27.57 -44.08 -58.87
C LYS A 403 -26.42 -44.76 -58.13
N LYS A 404 -26.12 -46.02 -58.46
CA LYS A 404 -25.04 -46.78 -57.85
C LYS A 404 -23.67 -46.16 -58.12
N ASP A 405 -23.43 -45.68 -59.34
CA ASP A 405 -22.16 -45.04 -59.69
C ASP A 405 -21.94 -43.72 -58.93
N VAL A 406 -23.03 -42.98 -58.68
CA VAL A 406 -23.01 -41.77 -57.86
C VAL A 406 -22.69 -42.10 -56.40
N ASP A 407 -23.37 -43.10 -55.83
CA ASP A 407 -23.18 -43.52 -54.44
C ASP A 407 -21.74 -44.03 -54.21
N ASP A 408 -21.20 -44.87 -55.09
CA ASP A 408 -19.83 -45.39 -55.02
C ASP A 408 -18.78 -44.27 -55.14
N ALA A 409 -19.00 -43.28 -56.02
CA ALA A 409 -18.12 -42.12 -56.17
C ALA A 409 -18.13 -41.22 -54.92
N MET A 410 -19.31 -41.00 -54.33
CA MET A 410 -19.45 -40.27 -53.07
C MET A 410 -18.73 -40.97 -51.93
N GLU A 411 -18.83 -42.30 -51.84
CA GLU A 411 -18.17 -43.08 -50.79
C GLU A 411 -16.64 -43.03 -50.92
N LYS A 412 -16.10 -43.18 -52.13
CA LYS A 412 -14.65 -43.06 -52.38
C LYS A 412 -14.11 -41.68 -52.04
N LEU A 413 -14.81 -40.60 -52.42
CA LEU A 413 -14.38 -39.24 -52.09
C LEU A 413 -14.41 -39.01 -50.58
N LYS A 414 -15.46 -39.47 -49.89
CA LYS A 414 -15.53 -39.43 -48.43
C LYS A 414 -14.34 -40.17 -47.81
N HIS A 415 -14.02 -41.36 -48.29
CA HIS A 415 -12.89 -42.13 -47.76
C HIS A 415 -11.55 -41.40 -47.94
N GLN A 416 -11.29 -40.85 -49.13
CA GLN A 416 -10.06 -40.08 -49.40
C GLN A 416 -9.98 -38.78 -48.58
N TYR A 417 -11.10 -38.09 -48.39
CA TYR A 417 -11.18 -36.89 -47.56
C TYR A 417 -10.82 -37.21 -46.10
N HIS A 418 -11.42 -38.26 -45.52
CA HIS A 418 -11.12 -38.69 -44.15
C HIS A 418 -9.67 -39.17 -43.97
N THR A 419 -9.01 -39.69 -45.02
CA THR A 419 -7.61 -40.13 -44.91
C THR A 419 -6.61 -38.97 -44.95
N GLN A 420 -6.94 -37.86 -45.63
CA GLN A 420 -6.03 -36.71 -45.80
C GLN A 420 -6.25 -35.59 -44.78
N CYS A 421 -7.43 -35.51 -44.17
CA CYS A 421 -7.74 -34.51 -43.16
C CYS A 421 -7.50 -35.03 -41.72
N SER A 422 -7.18 -34.11 -40.82
CA SER A 422 -7.14 -34.33 -39.37
C SER A 422 -7.71 -33.13 -38.64
N SER A 423 -8.04 -33.34 -37.36
CA SER A 423 -8.47 -32.29 -36.46
C SER A 423 -7.70 -32.41 -35.14
N LYS A 424 -7.36 -31.27 -34.54
CA LYS A 424 -6.75 -31.19 -33.21
C LYS A 424 -7.45 -30.11 -32.40
N THR A 425 -7.83 -30.47 -31.19
CA THR A 425 -8.41 -29.56 -30.20
C THR A 425 -7.38 -29.24 -29.12
N PHE A 426 -7.26 -27.95 -28.80
CA PHE A 426 -6.51 -27.38 -27.70
C PHE A 426 -7.49 -26.91 -26.63
N SER A 427 -7.30 -27.38 -25.42
CA SER A 427 -8.09 -27.00 -24.25
C SER A 427 -7.87 -25.52 -23.88
N LYS A 428 -8.77 -24.97 -23.07
CA LYS A 428 -8.66 -23.60 -22.59
C LYS A 428 -7.40 -23.39 -21.75
N GLU A 429 -7.03 -24.40 -20.96
CA GLU A 429 -5.84 -24.43 -20.13
C GLU A 429 -4.56 -24.45 -20.97
N GLU A 430 -4.58 -25.10 -22.14
CA GLU A 430 -3.47 -25.08 -23.10
C GLU A 430 -3.32 -23.71 -23.78
N LEU A 431 -4.39 -22.92 -23.88
CA LEU A 431 -4.44 -21.61 -24.54
C LEU A 431 -4.18 -20.42 -23.59
N GLU A 432 -4.33 -20.63 -22.28
CA GLU A 432 -4.14 -19.62 -21.23
C GLU A 432 -2.73 -18.99 -21.19
N PRO A 433 -1.62 -19.72 -21.44
CA PRO A 433 -0.26 -19.17 -21.35
C PRO A 433 0.20 -18.32 -22.54
N LEU A 434 -0.54 -18.33 -23.66
CA LEU A 434 -0.17 -17.56 -24.84
C LEU A 434 -0.45 -16.07 -24.57
N ASP A 435 0.27 -15.18 -25.26
CA ASP A 435 -0.08 -13.76 -25.29
C ASP A 435 -0.81 -13.39 -26.58
N GLN A 436 -1.04 -12.09 -26.77
CA GLN A 436 -1.74 -11.58 -27.95
C GLN A 436 -0.97 -11.79 -29.25
N ASP A 437 0.35 -11.64 -29.22
CA ASP A 437 1.21 -11.75 -30.40
C ASP A 437 1.29 -13.22 -30.81
N ASP A 438 1.43 -14.11 -29.84
CA ASP A 438 1.36 -15.56 -30.02
C ASP A 438 0.07 -16.01 -30.72
N MET A 439 -1.08 -15.46 -30.30
CA MET A 439 -2.39 -15.79 -30.88
C MET A 439 -2.56 -15.24 -32.30
N MET A 440 -1.98 -14.09 -32.59
CA MET A 440 -1.99 -13.49 -33.92
C MET A 440 -1.14 -14.32 -34.90
N GLU A 441 0.06 -14.74 -34.48
CA GLU A 441 0.92 -15.61 -35.28
C GLU A 441 0.28 -16.99 -35.52
N LEU A 442 -0.39 -17.55 -34.50
CA LEU A 442 -1.14 -18.82 -34.65
C LEU A 442 -2.24 -18.70 -35.71
N LYS A 443 -2.91 -17.55 -35.75
CA LYS A 443 -3.97 -17.26 -36.72
C LYS A 443 -3.45 -17.16 -38.15
N GLU A 444 -2.38 -16.41 -38.36
CA GLU A 444 -1.74 -16.28 -39.68
C GLU A 444 -1.26 -17.63 -40.21
N LEU A 445 -0.76 -18.49 -39.32
CA LEU A 445 -0.38 -19.86 -39.66
C LEU A 445 -1.59 -20.69 -40.10
N VAL A 446 -2.72 -20.60 -39.40
CA VAL A 446 -3.95 -21.31 -39.77
C VAL A 446 -4.48 -20.86 -41.14
N GLU A 447 -4.49 -19.55 -41.39
CA GLU A 447 -4.97 -18.96 -42.66
C GLU A 447 -4.06 -19.34 -43.85
N SER A 448 -2.74 -19.24 -43.69
CA SER A 448 -1.77 -19.60 -44.74
C SER A 448 -1.78 -21.09 -45.11
N GLU A 449 -2.17 -21.95 -44.18
CA GLU A 449 -2.27 -23.39 -44.36
C GLU A 449 -3.65 -23.84 -44.90
N GLY A 450 -4.59 -22.92 -45.09
CA GLY A 450 -5.95 -23.23 -45.54
C GLY A 450 -6.72 -24.12 -44.56
N LEU A 451 -6.43 -24.00 -43.27
CA LEU A 451 -7.06 -24.80 -42.22
C LEU A 451 -8.33 -24.11 -41.71
N PHE A 452 -9.24 -24.93 -41.20
CA PHE A 452 -10.45 -24.50 -40.54
C PHE A 452 -10.23 -24.46 -39.03
N MET A 453 -10.45 -23.31 -38.41
CA MET A 453 -10.30 -23.10 -36.97
C MET A 453 -11.64 -22.70 -36.35
N GLN A 454 -12.04 -23.39 -35.29
CA GLN A 454 -13.28 -23.18 -34.58
C GLN A 454 -13.05 -23.23 -33.08
N THR A 455 -13.54 -22.21 -32.38
CA THR A 455 -13.63 -22.21 -30.92
C THR A 455 -14.98 -22.77 -30.49
N ASP A 456 -15.00 -23.64 -29.49
CA ASP A 456 -16.23 -24.11 -28.88
C ASP A 456 -16.71 -23.22 -27.73
N GLN A 457 -17.89 -23.53 -27.18
CA GLN A 457 -18.49 -22.78 -26.08
C GLN A 457 -17.72 -22.90 -24.76
N SER A 458 -16.80 -23.86 -24.65
CA SER A 458 -15.92 -24.03 -23.49
C SER A 458 -14.64 -23.19 -23.59
N GLY A 459 -14.40 -22.55 -24.75
CA GLY A 459 -13.19 -21.79 -25.04
C GLY A 459 -12.04 -22.66 -25.58
N ALA A 460 -12.31 -23.92 -25.92
CA ALA A 460 -11.32 -24.80 -26.56
C ALA A 460 -11.26 -24.51 -28.07
N LEU A 461 -10.04 -24.51 -28.62
CA LEU A 461 -9.77 -24.20 -30.02
C LEU A 461 -9.53 -25.48 -30.81
N THR A 462 -10.36 -25.73 -31.82
CA THR A 462 -10.22 -26.87 -32.73
C THR A 462 -9.74 -26.41 -34.09
N VAL A 463 -8.63 -26.98 -34.57
CA VAL A 463 -8.08 -26.73 -35.91
C VAL A 463 -8.18 -28.02 -36.73
N SER A 464 -8.77 -27.93 -37.91
CA SER A 464 -9.04 -29.06 -38.80
C SER A 464 -8.73 -28.74 -40.26
N GLY A 465 -8.30 -29.73 -41.03
CA GLY A 465 -7.89 -29.54 -42.42
C GLY A 465 -6.86 -30.58 -42.82
N LEU A 466 -5.99 -30.27 -43.77
CA LEU A 466 -4.93 -31.19 -44.20
C LEU A 466 -3.97 -31.53 -43.04
N LYS A 467 -3.61 -32.81 -42.91
CA LYS A 467 -2.72 -33.32 -41.84
C LYS A 467 -1.41 -32.55 -41.67
N GLY A 468 -0.79 -32.14 -42.78
CA GLY A 468 0.47 -31.39 -42.76
C GLY A 468 0.35 -30.02 -42.08
N GLY A 469 -0.73 -29.28 -42.36
CA GLY A 469 -0.98 -27.97 -41.75
C GLY A 469 -1.30 -28.07 -40.27
N VAL A 470 -2.18 -29.01 -39.88
CA VAL A 470 -2.54 -29.23 -38.46
C VAL A 470 -1.30 -29.56 -37.61
N THR A 471 -0.35 -30.31 -38.17
CA THR A 471 0.92 -30.65 -37.48
C THR A 471 1.80 -29.42 -37.21
N ARG A 472 1.86 -28.46 -38.13
CA ARG A 472 2.64 -27.22 -37.95
C ARG A 472 2.03 -26.32 -36.87
N VAL A 473 0.70 -26.21 -36.84
CA VAL A 473 -0.04 -25.50 -35.78
C VAL A 473 0.27 -26.10 -34.41
N MET A 474 0.31 -27.43 -34.28
CA MET A 474 0.69 -28.10 -33.03
C MET A 474 2.12 -27.76 -32.58
N GLN A 475 3.08 -27.65 -33.50
CA GLN A 475 4.46 -27.32 -33.15
C GLN A 475 4.60 -25.90 -32.60
N LYS A 476 3.92 -24.93 -33.24
CA LYS A 476 3.89 -23.53 -32.78
C LYS A 476 3.27 -23.41 -31.39
N MET A 477 2.14 -24.08 -31.17
CA MET A 477 1.45 -24.10 -29.88
C MET A 477 2.34 -24.61 -28.75
N ASN A 478 3.07 -25.71 -28.96
CA ASN A 478 4.00 -26.24 -27.98
C ASN A 478 5.16 -25.26 -27.66
N GLN A 479 5.59 -24.47 -28.64
CA GLN A 479 6.66 -23.48 -28.45
C GLN A 479 6.21 -22.32 -27.54
N CYS A 480 5.01 -21.76 -27.76
CA CYS A 480 4.47 -20.67 -26.95
C CYS A 480 4.25 -21.09 -25.49
N GLN A 481 3.72 -22.29 -25.27
CA GLN A 481 3.54 -22.85 -23.93
C GLN A 481 4.85 -23.00 -23.14
N LEU A 482 5.93 -23.44 -23.80
CA LEU A 482 7.24 -23.58 -23.17
C LEU A 482 7.81 -22.22 -22.73
N MET A 483 7.58 -21.15 -23.51
CA MET A 483 8.02 -19.79 -23.15
C MET A 483 7.19 -19.20 -22.00
N GLY A 484 5.87 -19.41 -21.99
CA GLY A 484 4.99 -19.01 -20.89
C GLY A 484 5.40 -19.64 -19.56
N LEU A 485 5.65 -20.96 -19.54
CA LEU A 485 6.13 -21.67 -18.35
C LEU A 485 7.49 -21.15 -17.88
N ALA A 486 8.41 -20.85 -18.80
CA ALA A 486 9.72 -20.28 -18.44
C ALA A 486 9.59 -18.90 -17.78
N ASN A 487 8.65 -18.06 -18.21
CA ASN A 487 8.38 -16.77 -17.59
C ASN A 487 7.77 -16.89 -16.18
N GLU A 488 6.82 -17.81 -15.97
CA GLU A 488 6.27 -18.05 -14.64
C GLU A 488 7.32 -18.58 -13.66
N VAL A 489 8.18 -19.49 -14.13
CA VAL A 489 9.33 -19.98 -13.35
C VAL A 489 10.25 -18.82 -13.00
N ARG A 490 10.59 -17.95 -13.96
CA ARG A 490 11.42 -16.77 -13.72
C ARG A 490 10.80 -15.81 -12.70
N VAL A 491 9.51 -15.49 -12.79
CA VAL A 491 8.83 -14.60 -11.82
C VAL A 491 8.86 -15.21 -10.41
N ARG A 492 8.67 -16.52 -10.30
CA ARG A 492 8.78 -17.23 -9.02
C ARG A 492 10.19 -17.21 -8.46
N GLU A 493 11.19 -17.44 -9.31
CA GLU A 493 12.61 -17.32 -8.95
C GLU A 493 12.96 -15.90 -8.50
N GLU A 494 12.47 -14.87 -9.21
CA GLU A 494 12.60 -13.45 -8.83
C GLU A 494 12.02 -13.20 -7.42
N GLU A 495 10.83 -13.74 -7.10
CA GLU A 495 10.20 -13.57 -5.78
C GLU A 495 10.94 -14.31 -4.66
N GLU A 496 11.28 -15.59 -4.85
CA GLU A 496 11.99 -16.39 -3.86
C GLU A 496 13.38 -15.82 -3.56
N LEU A 497 14.08 -15.35 -4.59
CA LEU A 497 15.37 -14.70 -4.47
C LEU A 497 15.27 -13.36 -3.73
N TYR A 498 14.24 -12.55 -4.02
CA TYR A 498 14.07 -11.22 -3.40
C TYR A 498 13.86 -11.28 -1.88
N HIS A 499 13.33 -12.39 -1.35
CA HIS A 499 13.21 -12.59 0.09
C HIS A 499 14.56 -12.88 0.76
N ARG A 500 15.50 -13.47 0.02
CA ARG A 500 16.82 -13.86 0.52
C ARG A 500 17.87 -12.78 0.27
N VAL A 501 17.79 -12.10 -0.85
CA VAL A 501 18.79 -11.13 -1.30
C VAL A 501 18.11 -9.91 -1.89
N VAL A 502 18.51 -8.74 -1.42
CA VAL A 502 18.02 -7.44 -1.89
C VAL A 502 19.19 -6.55 -2.28
N TRP A 503 19.19 -6.11 -3.51
CA TRP A 503 20.05 -5.06 -4.00
C TRP A 503 19.44 -3.70 -3.75
N CYS A 504 20.29 -2.76 -3.37
CA CYS A 504 19.90 -1.38 -3.13
C CYS A 504 20.78 -0.42 -3.92
N ILE A 505 20.20 0.70 -4.30
CA ILE A 505 20.86 1.82 -4.97
C ILE A 505 20.80 3.05 -4.08
N LEU A 506 21.87 3.85 -4.05
CA LEU A 506 21.92 5.07 -3.27
C LEU A 506 21.27 6.20 -4.08
N ALA A 507 20.16 6.75 -3.58
CA ALA A 507 19.48 7.87 -4.22
C ALA A 507 20.22 9.19 -3.99
N HIS A 508 19.88 10.22 -4.78
CA HIS A 508 20.50 11.56 -4.72
C HIS A 508 20.32 12.26 -3.38
N ASN A 509 19.29 11.89 -2.61
CA ASN A 509 19.04 12.38 -1.26
C ASN A 509 19.97 11.74 -0.20
N GLY A 510 20.83 10.79 -0.60
CA GLY A 510 21.75 10.08 0.28
C GLY A 510 21.15 8.88 1.02
N ASN A 511 19.91 8.49 0.71
CA ASN A 511 19.25 7.32 1.28
C ASN A 511 19.36 6.10 0.34
N TRP A 512 19.41 4.92 0.94
CA TRP A 512 19.39 3.65 0.21
C TRP A 512 17.96 3.25 -0.14
N GLU A 513 17.74 2.92 -1.41
CA GLU A 513 16.46 2.44 -1.94
C GLU A 513 16.59 1.02 -2.47
N ARG A 514 15.53 0.20 -2.32
CA ARG A 514 15.52 -1.17 -2.84
C ARG A 514 15.29 -1.16 -4.33
N LEU A 515 16.05 -1.97 -5.07
CA LEU A 515 15.78 -2.17 -6.48
C LEU A 515 14.53 -3.07 -6.68
N PRO A 516 13.84 -2.93 -7.82
CA PRO A 516 12.78 -3.84 -8.23
C PRO A 516 13.24 -5.30 -8.32
N ARG A 517 12.31 -6.26 -8.23
CA ARG A 517 12.59 -7.71 -8.25
C ARG A 517 13.33 -8.15 -9.51
N THR A 518 12.95 -7.62 -10.66
CA THR A 518 13.58 -7.88 -11.96
C THR A 518 15.05 -7.46 -11.96
N ALA A 519 15.34 -6.21 -11.57
CA ALA A 519 16.69 -5.69 -11.45
C ALA A 519 17.53 -6.47 -10.41
N ASN A 520 16.91 -6.87 -9.31
CA ASN A 520 17.53 -7.70 -8.27
C ASN A 520 17.97 -9.07 -8.80
N HIS A 521 17.09 -9.75 -9.55
CA HIS A 521 17.39 -11.04 -10.18
C HIS A 521 18.46 -10.92 -11.27
N GLN A 522 18.40 -9.87 -12.09
CA GLN A 522 19.42 -9.59 -13.10
C GLN A 522 20.80 -9.40 -12.48
N LEU A 523 20.90 -8.71 -11.35
CA LEU A 523 22.15 -8.50 -10.63
C LEU A 523 22.72 -9.79 -10.04
N GLU A 524 21.88 -10.63 -9.43
CA GLU A 524 22.31 -11.91 -8.86
C GLU A 524 22.74 -12.93 -9.93
N ASN A 525 22.06 -12.95 -11.08
CA ASN A 525 22.35 -13.89 -12.17
C ASN A 525 23.31 -13.33 -13.23
N ASN A 526 23.83 -12.11 -13.02
CA ASN A 526 24.76 -11.43 -13.93
C ASN A 526 24.19 -11.19 -15.36
N GLU A 527 22.88 -10.98 -15.47
CA GLU A 527 22.15 -10.73 -16.72
C GLU A 527 22.12 -9.24 -17.07
N LEU A 528 23.30 -8.61 -17.20
CA LEU A 528 23.44 -7.14 -17.24
C LEU A 528 23.55 -6.51 -18.64
N THR A 529 23.27 -7.27 -19.70
CA THR A 529 23.50 -6.85 -21.10
C THR A 529 22.71 -5.60 -21.52
N LYS A 530 21.58 -5.31 -20.87
CA LYS A 530 20.74 -4.12 -21.12
C LYS A 530 20.79 -3.08 -19.99
N GLY A 531 21.61 -3.30 -18.96
CA GLY A 531 21.55 -2.53 -17.71
C GLY A 531 20.38 -2.95 -16.81
N ILE A 532 20.21 -2.25 -15.68
CA ILE A 532 19.13 -2.45 -14.72
C ILE A 532 18.23 -1.23 -14.64
N THR A 533 16.97 -1.41 -14.21
CA THR A 533 16.02 -0.32 -14.00
C THR A 533 15.69 -0.15 -12.52
N ASP A 534 15.72 1.08 -12.01
CA ASP A 534 15.33 1.38 -10.62
C ASP A 534 13.81 1.54 -10.45
N ALA A 535 13.37 1.86 -9.23
CA ALA A 535 11.95 2.00 -8.90
C ALA A 535 11.29 3.22 -9.57
N GLN A 536 12.09 4.19 -10.03
CA GLN A 536 11.66 5.40 -10.72
C GLN A 536 11.68 5.23 -12.24
N GLY A 537 12.07 4.04 -12.75
CA GLY A 537 12.12 3.73 -14.16
C GLY A 537 13.41 4.18 -14.86
N LEU A 538 14.43 4.61 -14.13
CA LEU A 538 15.71 5.04 -14.70
C LEU A 538 16.61 3.83 -14.98
N VAL A 539 17.34 3.88 -16.10
CA VAL A 539 18.22 2.78 -16.56
C VAL A 539 19.68 3.05 -16.20
N TRP A 540 20.33 2.03 -15.65
CA TRP A 540 21.68 2.09 -15.10
C TRP A 540 22.59 1.02 -15.70
N GLU A 541 23.80 1.43 -16.10
CA GLU A 541 24.92 0.54 -16.40
C GLU A 541 25.63 0.17 -15.10
N VAL A 542 25.78 -1.12 -14.82
CA VAL A 542 26.28 -1.60 -13.53
C VAL A 542 27.73 -2.08 -13.65
N ASN A 543 28.55 -1.67 -12.70
CA ASN A 543 29.87 -2.24 -12.46
C ASN A 543 29.88 -2.93 -11.10
N LEU A 544 29.70 -4.26 -11.11
CA LEU A 544 29.67 -5.09 -9.90
C LEU A 544 31.03 -5.14 -9.19
N GLN A 545 32.15 -4.97 -9.90
CA GLN A 545 33.48 -4.96 -9.31
C GLN A 545 33.68 -3.75 -8.39
N MET A 546 33.17 -2.60 -8.82
CA MET A 546 33.25 -1.33 -8.08
C MET A 546 32.02 -1.06 -7.21
N MET A 547 30.98 -1.91 -7.31
CA MET A 547 29.69 -1.73 -6.66
C MET A 547 29.08 -0.35 -6.94
N VAL A 548 29.06 0.04 -8.23
CA VAL A 548 28.48 1.31 -8.69
C VAL A 548 27.56 1.11 -9.89
N ALA A 549 26.59 2.02 -9.99
CA ALA A 549 25.66 2.13 -11.11
C ALA A 549 25.84 3.50 -11.76
N THR A 550 25.96 3.54 -13.09
CA THR A 550 26.08 4.78 -13.87
C THR A 550 24.84 4.95 -14.74
N GLN A 551 24.13 6.06 -14.56
CA GLN A 551 22.89 6.33 -15.29
C GLN A 551 23.19 6.55 -16.78
N GLN A 552 22.42 5.91 -17.67
CA GLN A 552 22.70 5.97 -19.11
C GLN A 552 22.56 7.38 -19.70
N LEU A 553 21.61 8.19 -19.21
CA LEU A 553 21.26 9.48 -19.81
C LEU A 553 22.22 10.62 -19.45
N ASN A 554 22.53 10.81 -18.16
CA ASN A 554 23.34 11.94 -17.67
C ASN A 554 24.73 11.52 -17.15
N ARG A 555 25.06 10.22 -17.23
CA ARG A 555 26.33 9.62 -16.78
C ARG A 555 26.65 9.85 -15.30
N GLN A 556 25.64 10.11 -14.48
CA GLN A 556 25.83 10.20 -13.03
C GLN A 556 26.07 8.81 -12.45
N THR A 557 27.09 8.69 -11.60
CA THR A 557 27.42 7.44 -10.91
C THR A 557 26.89 7.48 -9.47
N THR A 558 26.34 6.36 -9.01
CA THR A 558 25.91 6.14 -7.64
C THR A 558 26.37 4.78 -7.11
N LYS A 559 26.29 4.59 -5.79
CA LYS A 559 26.70 3.36 -5.13
C LYS A 559 25.58 2.31 -5.15
N LEU A 560 25.98 1.06 -5.28
CA LEU A 560 25.14 -0.12 -5.09
C LEU A 560 25.55 -0.85 -3.83
N LYS A 561 24.61 -1.59 -3.24
CA LYS A 561 24.92 -2.58 -2.21
C LYS A 561 24.03 -3.80 -2.33
N ARG A 562 24.56 -4.92 -1.88
CA ARG A 562 23.85 -6.19 -1.75
C ARG A 562 23.60 -6.46 -0.28
N LEU A 563 22.36 -6.75 0.07
CA LEU A 563 21.93 -7.15 1.41
C LEU A 563 21.40 -8.58 1.34
N GLU A 564 21.95 -9.47 2.15
CA GLU A 564 21.45 -10.83 2.30
C GLU A 564 20.57 -10.88 3.55
N ASN A 565 19.26 -11.05 3.37
CA ASN A 565 18.31 -11.10 4.47
C ASN A 565 18.36 -12.45 5.17
N LEU A 566 18.22 -12.43 6.50
CA LEU A 566 18.02 -13.65 7.26
C LEU A 566 16.54 -14.04 7.19
N THR A 567 16.23 -15.32 7.31
CA THR A 567 14.87 -15.88 7.14
C THR A 567 13.81 -15.25 8.07
N ASP A 568 14.26 -14.64 9.16
CA ASP A 568 13.47 -14.03 10.23
C ASP A 568 13.89 -12.59 10.54
N PHE A 569 14.81 -12.00 9.77
CA PHE A 569 15.30 -10.65 10.05
C PHE A 569 15.74 -9.90 8.79
N THR A 570 15.06 -8.77 8.55
CA THR A 570 15.40 -7.83 7.48
C THR A 570 16.34 -6.77 8.02
N PHE A 571 17.51 -6.63 7.40
CA PHE A 571 18.49 -5.64 7.80
C PHE A 571 17.97 -4.21 7.56
N PRO A 572 18.23 -3.26 8.48
CA PRO A 572 17.89 -1.86 8.25
C PRO A 572 18.57 -1.31 7.00
N LEU A 573 17.81 -0.61 6.14
CA LEU A 573 18.31 -0.11 4.86
C LEU A 573 19.47 0.89 4.98
N TYR A 574 19.67 1.55 6.12
CA TYR A 574 20.80 2.46 6.28
C TYR A 574 22.10 1.73 6.65
N TRP A 575 22.08 0.43 7.01
CA TRP A 575 23.28 -0.33 7.33
C TRP A 575 24.16 -0.60 6.10
N ASP A 576 25.47 -0.63 6.31
CA ASP A 576 26.43 -1.19 5.36
C ASP A 576 26.32 -2.71 5.33
N SER A 577 26.76 -3.29 4.21
CA SER A 577 26.90 -4.74 4.07
C SER A 577 27.82 -5.29 5.16
N MET A 578 27.38 -6.36 5.81
CA MET A 578 28.16 -7.12 6.79
C MET A 578 28.53 -8.47 6.18
N ALA A 579 29.72 -8.99 6.48
CA ALA A 579 30.07 -10.35 6.08
C ALA A 579 29.24 -11.37 6.88
N ALA A 580 29.00 -12.56 6.31
CA ALA A 580 28.15 -13.58 6.95
C ALA A 580 28.65 -14.06 8.33
N SER A 581 29.95 -13.90 8.62
CA SER A 581 30.55 -14.21 9.93
C SER A 581 30.51 -13.04 10.92
N GLU A 582 30.17 -11.84 10.47
CA GLU A 582 30.15 -10.64 11.29
C GLU A 582 28.79 -10.47 11.97
N ASN A 583 28.77 -10.57 13.30
CA ASN A 583 27.56 -10.31 14.09
C ASN A 583 27.47 -8.87 14.62
N MET A 584 28.60 -8.15 14.58
CA MET A 584 28.71 -6.77 15.01
C MET A 584 29.80 -6.04 14.23
N THR A 585 29.47 -4.90 13.64
CA THR A 585 30.44 -3.95 13.07
C THR A 585 30.20 -2.53 13.60
N VAL A 586 31.26 -1.74 13.62
CA VAL A 586 31.26 -0.33 14.01
C VAL A 586 31.72 0.45 12.79
N ILE A 587 30.84 1.25 12.21
CA ILE A 587 31.12 1.99 10.97
C ILE A 587 31.38 3.46 11.30
N PRO A 588 32.61 3.97 11.09
CA PRO A 588 32.88 5.40 11.14
C PRO A 588 32.13 6.12 10.02
N LEU A 589 31.24 7.04 10.38
CA LEU A 589 30.50 7.81 9.39
C LEU A 589 31.38 8.93 8.82
N GLU A 590 31.39 9.07 7.49
CA GLU A 590 32.08 10.16 6.82
C GLU A 590 31.44 11.51 7.19
N SER A 591 32.25 12.52 7.51
CA SER A 591 31.75 13.84 7.90
C SER A 591 30.93 14.56 6.82
N SER A 592 31.14 14.18 5.56
CA SER A 592 30.41 14.64 4.38
C SER A 592 29.05 13.96 4.22
N SER A 593 28.80 12.81 4.86
CA SER A 593 27.55 12.06 4.70
C SER A 593 26.35 12.78 5.32
N ALA A 594 25.15 12.57 4.75
CA ALA A 594 23.92 13.13 5.28
C ALA A 594 23.61 12.62 6.69
N GLU A 595 23.81 11.31 6.91
CA GLU A 595 23.61 10.65 8.20
C GLU A 595 24.48 11.25 9.32
N TYR A 596 25.78 11.45 9.07
CA TYR A 596 26.67 12.11 10.04
C TYR A 596 26.17 13.50 10.40
N ARG A 597 25.76 14.29 9.39
CA ARG A 597 25.25 15.65 9.59
C ARG A 597 23.98 15.64 10.44
N THR A 598 23.03 14.74 10.17
CA THR A 598 21.79 14.60 10.95
C THR A 598 22.07 14.27 12.42
N VAL A 599 22.91 13.28 12.71
CA VAL A 599 23.23 12.89 14.10
C VAL A 599 24.00 14.00 14.82
N LYS A 600 24.97 14.62 14.14
CA LYS A 600 25.76 15.74 14.68
C LYS A 600 24.89 16.96 15.00
N GLU A 601 23.99 17.34 14.09
CA GLU A 601 23.08 18.48 14.29
C GLU A 601 22.15 18.24 15.47
N ALA A 602 21.56 17.05 15.59
CA ALA A 602 20.71 16.70 16.71
C ALA A 602 21.45 16.81 18.07
N PHE A 603 22.70 16.33 18.13
CA PHE A 603 23.55 16.50 19.31
C PHE A 603 23.86 17.98 19.61
N LYS A 604 24.26 18.74 18.58
CA LYS A 604 24.64 20.16 18.69
C LYS A 604 23.48 21.09 19.06
N ARG A 605 22.21 20.67 18.92
CA ARG A 605 21.04 21.42 19.41
C ARG A 605 21.10 21.75 20.90
N THR A 606 21.79 20.92 21.70
CA THR A 606 21.88 21.13 23.15
C THR A 606 23.29 21.09 23.70
N VAL A 607 24.29 20.65 22.92
CA VAL A 607 25.68 20.50 23.38
C VAL A 607 26.62 21.40 22.57
N THR A 608 27.45 22.19 23.26
CA THR A 608 28.44 23.08 22.62
C THR A 608 29.75 22.38 22.27
N LYS A 609 30.07 21.26 22.92
CA LYS A 609 31.31 20.45 22.76
C LYS A 609 31.54 19.97 21.32
N THR A 610 32.81 19.85 20.92
CA THR A 610 33.22 19.46 19.57
C THR A 610 33.01 17.97 19.35
N VAL A 611 32.34 17.60 18.25
CA VAL A 611 32.17 16.20 17.83
C VAL A 611 33.41 15.77 17.08
N MET A 612 34.09 14.73 17.58
CA MET A 612 35.32 14.19 17.01
C MET A 612 35.02 13.13 15.96
N LYS A 613 34.10 12.20 16.27
CA LYS A 613 33.60 11.19 15.34
C LYS A 613 32.22 10.69 15.75
N ILE A 614 31.50 10.15 14.78
CA ILE A 614 30.22 9.45 14.97
C ILE A 614 30.37 8.09 14.30
N GLU A 615 30.08 7.05 15.06
CA GLU A 615 30.16 5.67 14.60
C GLU A 615 28.77 5.04 14.64
N ARG A 616 28.31 4.48 13.53
CA ARG A 616 27.08 3.67 13.49
C ARG A 616 27.40 2.27 13.98
N LEU A 617 26.52 1.74 14.82
CA LEU A 617 26.64 0.40 15.38
C LEU A 617 25.70 -0.53 14.63
N GLN A 618 26.22 -1.66 14.14
CA GLN A 618 25.45 -2.67 13.42
C GLN A 618 25.58 -3.99 14.16
N ASN A 619 24.77 -4.21 15.19
CA ASN A 619 24.75 -5.44 15.96
C ASN A 619 23.49 -6.24 15.65
N VAL A 620 23.64 -7.35 14.91
CA VAL A 620 22.53 -8.14 14.37
C VAL A 620 21.66 -8.70 15.48
N HIS A 621 22.26 -9.28 16.52
CA HIS A 621 21.53 -9.92 17.61
C HIS A 621 20.74 -8.90 18.44
N LEU A 622 21.38 -7.78 18.80
CA LEU A 622 20.69 -6.72 19.55
C LEU A 622 19.58 -6.09 18.72
N ARG A 623 19.81 -5.85 17.42
CA ARG A 623 18.79 -5.28 16.55
C ARG A 623 17.61 -6.24 16.37
N ARG A 624 17.87 -7.53 16.18
CA ARG A 624 16.80 -8.54 16.08
C ARG A 624 15.96 -8.61 17.35
N ALA A 625 16.60 -8.66 18.51
CA ALA A 625 15.90 -8.69 19.79
C ALA A 625 15.08 -7.42 20.03
N TYR A 626 15.62 -6.26 19.63
CA TYR A 626 14.92 -4.97 19.65
C TYR A 626 13.68 -4.95 18.75
N GLU A 627 13.78 -5.42 17.50
CA GLU A 627 12.64 -5.44 16.57
C GLU A 627 11.53 -6.40 17.06
N ALA A 628 11.90 -7.54 17.65
CA ALA A 628 10.94 -8.44 18.28
C ALA A 628 10.22 -7.77 19.46
N GLN A 629 10.96 -7.05 20.32
CA GLN A 629 10.36 -6.30 21.42
C GLN A 629 9.49 -5.14 20.92
N LYS A 630 9.89 -4.46 19.84
CA LYS A 630 9.12 -3.40 19.18
C LYS A 630 7.78 -3.93 18.70
N LYS A 631 7.78 -5.09 18.03
CA LYS A 631 6.55 -5.75 17.60
C LYS A 631 5.64 -6.07 18.80
N LEU A 632 6.19 -6.68 19.86
CA LEU A 632 5.42 -7.02 21.06
C LEU A 632 4.77 -5.79 21.72
N ILE A 633 5.49 -4.68 21.86
CA ILE A 633 4.94 -3.44 22.44
C ILE A 633 3.94 -2.78 21.48
N SER A 634 4.23 -2.76 20.17
CA SER A 634 3.30 -2.25 19.15
C SER A 634 1.98 -2.99 19.15
N ASP A 635 2.02 -4.33 19.19
CA ASP A 635 0.82 -5.17 19.21
C ASP A 635 0.03 -4.97 20.52
N LYS A 636 0.73 -4.88 21.66
CA LYS A 636 0.10 -4.57 22.96
C LYS A 636 -0.60 -3.21 22.96
N ASN A 637 -0.01 -2.21 22.31
CA ASN A 637 -0.46 -0.82 22.34
C ASN A 637 -1.09 -0.34 21.03
N ALA A 638 -1.69 -1.24 20.24
CA ALA A 638 -2.18 -0.91 18.90
C ALA A 638 -3.20 0.25 18.87
N GLN A 639 -3.94 0.47 19.97
CA GLN A 639 -4.90 1.56 20.11
C GLN A 639 -4.36 2.79 20.88
N GLU A 640 -3.10 2.74 21.34
CA GLU A 640 -2.48 3.74 22.23
C GLU A 640 -1.15 4.31 21.66
N GLY A 641 -1.01 4.30 20.33
CA GLY A 641 0.18 4.86 19.65
C GLY A 641 1.37 3.90 19.50
N GLY A 642 1.17 2.60 19.74
CA GLY A 642 2.13 1.54 19.43
C GLY A 642 3.39 1.54 20.31
N ALA A 643 4.54 1.24 19.72
CA ALA A 643 5.79 1.08 20.47
C ALA A 643 6.44 2.39 20.97
N GLY A 644 5.97 3.57 20.52
CA GLY A 644 6.50 4.86 20.95
C GLY A 644 8.02 4.99 20.79
N GLU A 645 8.59 4.57 19.65
CA GLU A 645 10.03 4.62 19.41
C GLU A 645 10.55 6.07 19.43
N LYS A 646 11.64 6.31 20.16
CA LYS A 646 12.34 7.61 20.21
C LYS A 646 13.85 7.42 20.09
N LEU A 647 14.52 8.38 19.46
CA LEU A 647 15.98 8.52 19.55
C LEU A 647 16.34 9.34 20.79
N LEU A 648 17.05 8.72 21.73
CA LEU A 648 17.41 9.32 23.02
C LEU A 648 18.91 9.12 23.33
N TYR A 649 19.41 9.85 24.33
CA TYR A 649 20.83 9.92 24.63
C TYR A 649 21.20 9.20 25.93
N HIS A 650 22.28 8.43 25.91
CA HIS A 650 22.83 7.75 27.08
C HIS A 650 24.33 8.02 27.22
N GLY A 651 24.72 8.74 28.27
CA GLY A 651 26.13 8.98 28.57
C GLY A 651 26.78 7.74 29.18
N THR A 652 28.03 7.47 28.81
CA THR A 652 28.75 6.28 29.30
C THR A 652 30.24 6.56 29.57
N THR A 653 30.92 5.61 30.20
CA THR A 653 32.37 5.60 30.38
C THR A 653 33.05 4.77 29.29
N GLN A 654 34.37 4.95 29.11
CA GLN A 654 35.17 4.11 28.23
C GLN A 654 35.04 2.62 28.60
N ASP A 655 35.11 2.30 29.89
CA ASP A 655 35.07 0.93 30.40
C ASP A 655 33.74 0.20 30.08
N ASN A 656 32.63 0.94 30.05
CA ASN A 656 31.30 0.37 29.77
C ASN A 656 30.94 0.37 28.29
N CYS A 657 31.66 1.13 27.45
CA CYS A 657 31.34 1.32 26.04
C CYS A 657 31.31 -0.02 25.29
N ASP A 658 32.39 -0.80 25.39
CA ASP A 658 32.51 -2.10 24.72
C ASP A 658 31.43 -3.08 25.15
N SER A 659 31.07 -3.07 26.44
CA SER A 659 29.99 -3.92 26.95
C SER A 659 28.65 -3.52 26.34
N ILE A 660 28.31 -2.23 26.31
CA ILE A 660 27.03 -1.76 25.75
C ILE A 660 26.96 -2.07 24.25
N MET A 661 28.04 -1.89 23.49
CA MET A 661 28.05 -2.19 22.06
C MET A 661 27.85 -3.69 21.77
N LYS A 662 28.42 -4.56 22.61
CA LYS A 662 28.35 -6.02 22.42
C LYS A 662 27.07 -6.64 22.97
N THR A 663 26.65 -6.24 24.17
CA THR A 663 25.57 -6.90 24.93
C THR A 663 24.34 -6.02 25.16
N GLY A 664 24.35 -4.79 24.66
CA GLY A 664 23.23 -3.85 24.83
C GLY A 664 23.19 -3.21 26.21
N PHE A 665 22.12 -2.46 26.47
CA PHE A 665 21.90 -1.81 27.76
C PHE A 665 21.35 -2.81 28.78
N ASN A 666 21.98 -2.89 29.94
CA ASN A 666 21.58 -3.85 30.97
C ASN A 666 21.16 -3.12 32.25
N ARG A 667 19.90 -3.30 32.65
CA ARG A 667 19.32 -2.62 33.81
C ARG A 667 19.97 -3.02 35.14
N ARG A 668 20.69 -4.14 35.22
CA ARG A 668 21.40 -4.55 36.45
C ARG A 668 22.52 -3.58 36.84
N PHE A 669 22.96 -2.73 35.91
CA PHE A 669 23.92 -1.65 36.17
C PHE A 669 23.23 -0.32 36.51
N ALA A 670 21.90 -0.28 36.60
CA ALA A 670 21.16 0.89 37.06
C ALA A 670 21.56 1.27 38.50
N GLY A 671 21.72 2.57 38.77
CA GLY A 671 22.02 3.08 40.11
C GLY A 671 23.44 3.60 40.33
N GLN A 672 24.35 3.47 39.36
CA GLN A 672 25.71 4.03 39.47
C GLN A 672 25.72 5.58 39.62
N ASN A 673 24.67 6.27 39.19
CA ASN A 673 24.52 7.73 39.27
C ASN A 673 23.20 8.17 39.95
N ALA A 674 22.68 7.36 40.90
CA ALA A 674 21.37 7.48 41.56
C ALA A 674 20.15 7.17 40.66
N THR A 675 19.12 6.51 41.23
CA THR A 675 17.89 6.08 40.53
C THR A 675 16.66 6.81 41.06
N SER A 676 16.35 7.99 40.54
CA SER A 676 15.24 8.82 41.05
C SER A 676 13.84 8.37 40.63
N TYR A 677 13.72 7.64 39.51
CA TYR A 677 12.44 7.33 38.86
C TYR A 677 12.24 5.83 38.61
N GLY A 678 13.12 4.98 39.17
CA GLY A 678 13.07 3.53 39.06
C GLY A 678 14.44 2.90 38.76
N ARG A 679 14.56 1.59 38.95
CA ARG A 679 15.77 0.80 38.71
C ARG A 679 15.78 0.21 37.30
N GLY A 680 15.77 1.10 36.31
CA GLY A 680 15.87 0.77 34.89
C GLY A 680 17.02 1.51 34.21
N THR A 681 17.09 1.40 32.88
CA THR A 681 18.07 2.14 32.06
C THR A 681 17.51 3.50 31.69
N TYR A 682 18.26 4.56 31.97
CA TYR A 682 17.85 5.95 31.78
C TYR A 682 18.30 6.47 30.42
N PHE A 683 17.42 7.21 29.75
CA PHE A 683 17.69 7.85 28.47
C PHE A 683 17.18 9.29 28.47
N ALA A 684 18.06 10.24 28.16
CA ALA A 684 17.72 11.65 28.15
C ALA A 684 17.19 12.10 26.77
N VAL A 685 16.22 13.00 26.77
CA VAL A 685 15.71 13.65 25.54
C VAL A 685 16.73 14.66 25.00
N LYS A 686 17.43 15.36 25.89
CA LYS A 686 18.47 16.33 25.52
C LYS A 686 19.86 15.74 25.71
N ALA A 687 20.70 15.80 24.67
CA ALA A 687 22.09 15.36 24.73
C ALA A 687 22.90 16.08 25.82
N SER A 688 22.59 17.34 26.12
CA SER A 688 23.26 18.11 27.18
C SER A 688 23.23 17.43 28.55
N TYR A 689 22.14 16.74 28.88
CA TYR A 689 22.03 16.01 30.13
C TYR A 689 23.05 14.86 30.16
N SER A 690 23.04 14.02 29.12
CA SER A 690 23.95 12.89 28.99
C SER A 690 25.41 13.32 28.82
N ALA A 691 25.68 14.51 28.26
CA ALA A 691 27.03 15.05 28.06
C ALA A 691 27.71 15.56 29.34
N HIS A 692 26.95 15.62 30.45
CA HIS A 692 27.48 16.02 31.75
C HIS A 692 28.56 15.01 32.21
N PRO A 693 29.68 15.47 32.80
CA PRO A 693 30.78 14.59 33.23
C PRO A 693 30.40 13.48 34.21
N THR A 694 29.25 13.60 34.89
CA THR A 694 28.69 12.56 35.75
C THR A 694 28.28 11.30 34.97
N TYR A 695 27.72 11.46 33.77
CA TYR A 695 27.19 10.36 32.96
C TYR A 695 28.16 9.95 31.86
N SER A 696 28.65 10.92 31.09
CA SER A 696 29.76 10.72 30.16
C SER A 696 31.06 11.13 30.83
N LYS A 697 31.77 10.22 31.50
CA LYS A 697 33.03 10.60 32.18
C LYS A 697 34.13 10.91 31.16
N PRO A 698 34.81 12.07 31.25
CA PRO A 698 35.95 12.38 30.38
C PRO A 698 37.09 11.37 30.57
N ALA A 699 37.67 10.90 29.48
CA ALA A 699 38.90 10.14 29.45
C ALA A 699 40.12 11.03 29.74
N ALA A 700 41.30 10.43 29.84
CA ALA A 700 42.55 11.15 30.14
C ALA A 700 42.88 12.25 29.10
N ASP A 701 42.48 12.06 27.85
CA ASP A 701 42.64 13.03 26.76
C ASP A 701 41.50 14.07 26.72
N GLY A 702 40.56 14.03 27.66
CA GLY A 702 39.39 14.89 27.75
C GLY A 702 38.21 14.47 26.86
N SER A 703 38.34 13.41 26.05
CA SER A 703 37.25 12.90 25.22
C SER A 703 36.15 12.25 26.07
N GLN A 704 34.93 12.27 25.56
CA GLN A 704 33.74 11.73 26.22
C GLN A 704 32.92 10.93 25.21
N LEU A 705 32.20 9.94 25.74
CA LEU A 705 31.39 9.01 24.94
C LEU A 705 29.91 9.12 25.29
N MET A 706 29.07 9.04 24.26
CA MET A 706 27.62 9.01 24.41
C MET A 706 26.98 8.15 23.32
N PHE A 707 26.04 7.30 23.70
CA PHE A 707 25.19 6.61 22.75
C PHE A 707 23.99 7.46 22.36
N VAL A 708 23.64 7.40 21.09
CA VAL A 708 22.29 7.68 20.60
C VAL A 708 21.61 6.33 20.44
N ALA A 709 20.54 6.11 21.20
CA ALA A 709 19.83 4.85 21.23
C ALA A 709 18.41 5.01 20.69
N ARG A 710 17.94 4.00 19.97
CA ARG A 710 16.50 3.84 19.73
C ARG A 710 15.88 3.20 20.95
N VAL A 711 14.85 3.83 21.51
CA VAL A 711 14.22 3.42 22.77
C VAL A 711 12.73 3.30 22.56
N LEU A 712 12.17 2.15 22.89
CA LEU A 712 10.74 1.88 22.81
C LEU A 712 10.06 2.42 24.06
N THR A 713 9.53 3.65 24.00
CA THR A 713 8.92 4.27 25.19
C THR A 713 7.52 3.77 25.48
N GLY A 714 6.82 3.25 24.46
CA GLY A 714 5.45 2.76 24.56
C GLY A 714 4.53 3.74 25.30
N VAL A 715 3.58 3.21 26.06
CA VAL A 715 2.77 4.02 26.97
C VAL A 715 3.53 4.15 28.29
N TYR A 716 3.69 5.38 28.76
CA TYR A 716 4.50 5.68 29.94
C TYR A 716 3.70 6.35 31.05
N THR A 717 4.26 6.30 32.26
CA THR A 717 3.70 6.96 33.45
C THR A 717 4.80 7.55 34.33
N LEU A 718 4.43 8.23 35.42
CA LEU A 718 5.39 8.86 36.33
C LEU A 718 6.22 7.80 37.08
N GLY A 719 7.54 7.95 37.07
CA GLY A 719 8.45 7.04 37.75
C GLY A 719 8.62 7.35 39.24
N GLN A 720 8.99 6.33 40.02
CA GLN A 720 9.31 6.43 41.45
C GLN A 720 10.58 5.64 41.76
N LYS A 721 11.37 6.14 42.72
CA LYS A 721 12.73 5.68 43.06
C LYS A 721 12.91 4.16 43.13
N ASP A 722 11.98 3.47 43.80
CA ASP A 722 12.11 2.05 44.15
C ASP A 722 11.41 1.10 43.16
N MET A 723 10.90 1.61 42.03
CA MET A 723 10.27 0.79 41.00
C MET A 723 11.28 -0.18 40.35
N MET A 724 10.98 -1.47 40.37
CA MET A 724 11.75 -2.51 39.67
C MET A 724 11.20 -2.83 38.27
N VAL A 725 9.92 -2.53 38.07
CA VAL A 725 9.15 -2.68 36.84
C VAL A 725 8.14 -1.53 36.78
N PRO A 726 7.64 -1.14 35.59
CA PRO A 726 6.58 -0.16 35.49
C PRO A 726 5.32 -0.63 36.25
N PRO A 727 4.51 0.30 36.79
CA PRO A 727 3.28 -0.06 37.48
C PRO A 727 2.24 -0.63 36.49
N PRO A 728 1.26 -1.39 36.99
CA PRO A 728 0.12 -1.82 36.16
C PRO A 728 -0.72 -0.62 35.72
N ARG A 729 -1.33 -0.71 34.53
CA ARG A 729 -2.26 0.32 34.02
C ARG A 729 -3.59 0.29 34.75
N ASP A 730 -4.07 -0.91 35.03
CA ASP A 730 -5.24 -1.18 35.86
C ASP A 730 -4.81 -2.01 37.09
N PRO A 731 -5.08 -1.55 38.33
CA PRO A 731 -4.83 -2.33 39.54
C PRO A 731 -5.44 -3.74 39.55
N GLN A 732 -6.51 -3.97 38.79
CA GLN A 732 -7.15 -5.29 38.64
C GLN A 732 -6.45 -6.20 37.62
N GLN A 733 -5.62 -5.63 36.72
CA GLN A 733 -4.88 -6.36 35.69
C GLN A 733 -3.36 -6.22 35.89
N LEU A 734 -2.82 -6.91 36.89
CA LEU A 734 -1.41 -6.79 37.31
C LEU A 734 -0.36 -7.15 36.23
N HIS A 735 -0.77 -7.82 35.16
CA HIS A 735 0.07 -8.22 34.03
C HIS A 735 0.10 -7.16 32.92
N ASP A 736 -0.92 -6.31 32.82
CA ASP A 736 -0.93 -5.17 31.90
C ASP A 736 -0.25 -3.96 32.55
N ARG A 737 0.97 -3.69 32.09
CA ARG A 737 1.85 -2.65 32.65
C ARG A 737 2.17 -1.59 31.61
N TYR A 738 2.44 -0.39 32.10
CA TYR A 738 3.12 0.63 31.32
C TYR A 738 4.46 0.09 30.78
N ASP A 739 4.93 0.66 29.68
CA ASP A 739 6.14 0.21 28.99
C ASP A 739 7.39 0.88 29.53
N SER A 740 7.27 2.15 29.94
CA SER A 740 8.36 2.92 30.51
C SER A 740 7.83 3.91 31.56
N VAL A 741 8.76 4.56 32.26
CA VAL A 741 8.41 5.65 33.18
C VAL A 741 9.23 6.90 32.89
N VAL A 742 8.69 8.05 33.29
CA VAL A 742 9.23 9.38 33.00
C VAL A 742 9.42 10.21 34.27
N ASP A 743 10.26 11.24 34.18
CA ASP A 743 10.46 12.22 35.26
C ASP A 743 9.26 13.14 35.46
N ARG A 744 8.50 13.39 34.39
CA ARG A 744 7.28 14.22 34.37
C ARG A 744 6.39 13.81 33.21
N MET A 745 5.06 13.88 33.40
CA MET A 745 4.10 13.48 32.38
C MET A 745 4.05 14.45 31.19
N TYR A 746 4.06 15.75 31.47
CA TYR A 746 4.02 16.77 30.43
C TYR A 746 5.44 17.13 29.98
N ASN A 747 5.76 16.90 28.71
CA ASN A 747 7.08 17.11 28.11
C ASN A 747 8.22 16.43 28.90
N PRO A 748 8.26 15.07 28.94
CA PRO A 748 9.29 14.31 29.62
C PRO A 748 10.71 14.76 29.22
N SER A 749 11.61 14.87 30.19
CA SER A 749 13.03 15.16 29.91
C SER A 749 13.87 13.89 29.82
N MET A 750 13.36 12.78 30.35
CA MET A 750 13.97 11.46 30.29
C MET A 750 12.93 10.34 30.33
N TYR A 751 13.35 9.19 29.84
CA TYR A 751 12.60 7.93 29.87
C TYR A 751 13.45 6.86 30.55
N VAL A 752 12.80 6.01 31.33
CA VAL A 752 13.42 4.87 32.00
C VAL A 752 12.72 3.59 31.54
N VAL A 753 13.49 2.68 30.96
CA VAL A 753 13.01 1.39 30.45
C VAL A 753 13.53 0.24 31.31
N PHE A 754 12.74 -0.83 31.42
CA PHE A 754 12.99 -1.93 32.36
C PHE A 754 13.24 -3.28 31.67
N HIS A 755 13.23 -3.31 30.34
CA HIS A 755 13.63 -4.48 29.55
C HIS A 755 14.90 -4.17 28.77
N ASP A 756 15.84 -5.12 28.76
CA ASP A 756 17.18 -4.91 28.19
C ASP A 756 17.14 -4.71 26.66
N ASN A 757 16.21 -5.39 25.99
CA ASN A 757 15.98 -5.29 24.54
C ASN A 757 15.04 -4.13 24.15
N GLN A 758 14.63 -3.29 25.10
CA GLN A 758 13.77 -2.13 24.85
C GLN A 758 14.54 -0.92 24.29
N ALA A 759 15.87 -1.03 24.22
CA ALA A 759 16.73 -0.02 23.64
C ALA A 759 17.85 -0.65 22.79
N TYR A 760 18.11 -0.05 21.62
CA TYR A 760 19.18 -0.44 20.72
C TYR A 760 20.21 0.70 20.60
N PRO A 761 21.51 0.47 20.87
CA PRO A 761 22.54 1.47 20.64
C PRO A 761 22.76 1.64 19.14
N ASP A 762 22.32 2.77 18.57
CA ASP A 762 22.31 3.01 17.13
C ASP A 762 23.59 3.74 16.68
N TYR A 763 24.04 4.72 17.47
CA TYR A 763 25.27 5.46 17.21
C TYR A 763 26.09 5.67 18.48
N LEU A 764 27.41 5.74 18.34
CA LEU A 764 28.35 6.21 19.35
C LEU A 764 28.94 7.55 18.92
N ILE A 765 28.74 8.58 19.73
CA ILE A 765 29.33 9.91 19.54
C ILE A 765 30.54 10.03 20.45
N THR A 766 31.70 10.31 19.86
CA THR A 766 32.90 10.76 20.59
C THR A 766 33.01 12.28 20.48
N PHE A 767 33.06 12.97 21.61
CA PHE A 767 33.10 14.44 21.66
C PHE A 767 34.06 14.92 22.74
N LYS A 768 34.48 16.19 22.67
CA LYS A 768 35.44 16.78 23.61
C LYS A 768 35.09 18.23 23.92
N GLY A 769 35.38 18.68 25.14
CA GLY A 769 35.35 20.11 25.47
C GLY A 769 36.36 20.91 24.63
N GLU A 770 36.16 22.21 24.52
CA GLU A 770 37.17 23.10 23.91
C GLU A 770 38.47 23.12 24.73
#